data_AF-A0A2V8E8G4-F1
#
_entry.id   AF-A0A2V8E8G4-F1
#
_cell.length_a   1.000
_cell.length_b   1.000
_cell.length_c   1.000
_cell.angle_alpha   90.00
_cell.angle_beta   90.00
_cell.angle_gamma   90.00
#
_symmetry.space_group_name_H-M   'P 1'
#
loop_
_entity.id
_entity.type
_entity.pdbx_description
1 polymer ?
#
loop_
_entity_poly.entity_id
_entity_poly.type
_entity_poly.pdbx_seq_one_letter_code
_entity_poly.pdbx_strand_id
1 'polypeptide(L)'
;MPAPPPLPEANGTTFTIFYNGRALGSEQIAVNRVADGWVISSSGRLAAPIDALARRLQIRYTADWHPISFDFDGTLRGQLQTMHTTVEGTTAKSDLTIGTETTQRTNTIDPASLLILTNSFFAGYEAVAARARTAPAGTDIPIFAEGPMTMFRGRIGAAADEQIQTVARRVAAHRATLTLTVPGGSVDAVIWWDDAGRLVRFSVPGQQIEVAREDIAAVSSRTVRISRANDEAVTIPSNGFTLAGTLSRPASSTVPRLPAVVLAGGSGGGDRDGFVAGVPILGQIAGALADAGFIVIRYDKRGMGQSGGRAEAATLADYADDLRAAVKFLEARKDVDPKRLAVVGHGEGGIVALIAASKEKRIDAVALVATPGVTGADLMLAQQRHLLDRMKITPEERQAKIDAQKKIHDAVLSGKGLDALPADVRRTVDNAEFQSLLASDPAKLMKAVSLPLLILQGELDTQVEPKNADLLAEMAARRKKAPPAEVVKVPGVNHLLATAATGEVDEYAALKDKTATLGDIRAALGGPLPPHPLDASEVVADLAAAAEPGLVTTSGPRYFGFVTGGALPAAVAAEWVAAAWDQNAGLFVMSPTAAVAEEIAGQWLIDLLRLPRHASVGFVTGAHMANFTALAAARHELLRRAGYDVEADGLQAAPRLNVVVGAEVHVSVIGALRLLGIGSSQVVRVEADGQGRMRPEALADTLDRLSGPTIVCAQAGNVNTGAFDPFDEVADAARRHGAWLHVDGAFGLWAACSESLRHLVGGVERADSWATDAHKWLNAPYDSGLVFTSHPEAHRAAMSVEAAYLVRSADEPREPMDWVPESSRRARGFAVYAALRALGRSGVEDLVDRCCRLAARFAELLRQEPSMQVLNDVVLNQVLVRVVPATGDPDAATRDALRLVQEERVCWLGGTRWHGMEAMRISVSNWSTTEEDVDRSADSIVRAARQVVGVRV
;
A
#
# COMPACT_ATOMS: atom_id res chain seq x y z
N MET A 1 34.38 -58.36 -19.38
CA MET A 1 34.77 -57.38 -18.36
C MET A 1 33.57 -57.10 -17.48
N PRO A 2 33.74 -56.97 -16.16
CA PRO A 2 32.64 -56.71 -15.23
C PRO A 2 31.99 -55.35 -15.51
N ALA A 3 30.74 -55.18 -15.07
CA ALA A 3 30.01 -53.92 -15.15
C ALA A 3 30.88 -52.76 -14.60
N PRO A 4 30.83 -51.56 -15.21
CA PRO A 4 31.52 -50.41 -14.67
C PRO A 4 31.12 -50.22 -13.20
N PRO A 5 32.07 -49.84 -12.33
CA PRO A 5 31.80 -49.73 -10.92
C PRO A 5 30.66 -48.72 -10.69
N PRO A 6 29.76 -48.96 -9.72
CA PRO A 6 28.73 -48.00 -9.38
C PRO A 6 29.38 -46.66 -9.03
N LEU A 7 28.82 -45.58 -9.56
CA LEU A 7 29.22 -44.23 -9.16
C LEU A 7 29.01 -44.10 -7.64
N PRO A 8 29.94 -43.45 -6.92
CA PRO A 8 29.85 -43.34 -5.47
C PRO A 8 28.61 -42.52 -5.09
N GLU A 9 27.65 -43.13 -4.39
CA GLU A 9 26.64 -42.39 -3.64
C GLU A 9 27.26 -41.89 -2.33
N ALA A 10 27.19 -40.58 -2.10
CA ALA A 10 26.48 -40.00 -0.96
C ALA A 10 26.50 -38.46 -1.05
N ASN A 11 25.30 -37.87 -1.13
CA ASN A 11 24.96 -36.44 -1.00
C ASN A 11 25.00 -35.56 -2.27
N GLY A 12 24.62 -36.11 -3.42
CA GLY A 12 24.13 -35.30 -4.55
C GLY A 12 22.67 -34.88 -4.32
N THR A 13 22.34 -33.65 -4.70
CA THR A 13 20.99 -33.09 -4.70
C THR A 13 20.35 -33.30 -6.07
N THR A 14 19.22 -34.00 -6.14
CA THR A 14 18.45 -34.13 -7.39
C THR A 14 17.66 -32.86 -7.65
N PHE A 15 17.62 -32.41 -8.90
CA PHE A 15 16.75 -31.36 -9.40
C PHE A 15 15.84 -31.91 -10.50
N THR A 16 14.57 -31.55 -10.45
CA THR A 16 13.61 -31.82 -11.52
C THR A 16 13.52 -30.61 -12.43
N ILE A 17 13.61 -30.84 -13.75
CA ILE A 17 13.53 -29.81 -14.77
C ILE A 17 12.15 -29.91 -15.42
N PHE A 18 11.41 -28.81 -15.44
CA PHE A 18 10.13 -28.68 -16.08
C PHE A 18 10.20 -27.71 -17.26
N TYR A 19 9.40 -28.01 -18.29
CA TYR A 19 9.18 -27.15 -19.44
C TYR A 19 7.69 -27.10 -19.73
N ASN A 20 7.12 -25.90 -19.85
CA ASN A 20 5.67 -25.68 -19.98
C ASN A 20 4.87 -26.37 -18.86
N GLY A 21 5.41 -26.37 -17.64
CA GLY A 21 4.81 -27.04 -16.48
C GLY A 21 4.90 -28.57 -16.49
N ARG A 22 5.55 -29.20 -17.47
CA ARG A 22 5.74 -30.66 -17.57
C ARG A 22 7.17 -31.04 -17.22
N ALA A 23 7.34 -32.06 -16.37
CA ALA A 23 8.67 -32.60 -16.05
C ALA A 23 9.31 -33.20 -17.31
N LEU A 24 10.47 -32.69 -17.71
CA LEU A 24 11.27 -33.21 -18.82
C LEU A 24 12.25 -34.28 -18.37
N GLY A 25 12.65 -34.26 -17.11
CA GLY A 25 13.64 -35.16 -16.55
C GLY A 25 14.30 -34.57 -15.32
N SER A 26 15.45 -35.14 -14.95
CA SER A 26 16.16 -34.76 -13.73
C SER A 26 17.66 -34.66 -13.96
N GLU A 27 18.28 -33.87 -13.10
CA GLU A 27 19.72 -33.69 -13.01
C GLU A 27 20.15 -33.87 -11.55
N GLN A 28 21.10 -34.77 -11.30
CA GLN A 28 21.66 -34.98 -9.97
C GLN A 28 22.93 -34.16 -9.84
N ILE A 29 22.96 -33.22 -8.89
CA ILE A 29 24.05 -32.27 -8.73
C ILE A 29 24.70 -32.43 -7.35
N ALA A 30 25.99 -32.71 -7.31
CA ALA A 30 26.79 -32.74 -6.09
C ALA A 30 27.76 -31.56 -6.06
N VAL A 31 27.76 -30.81 -4.95
CA VAL A 31 28.71 -29.70 -4.71
C VAL A 31 29.61 -30.10 -3.55
N ASN A 32 30.88 -30.32 -3.83
CA ASN A 32 31.86 -30.81 -2.87
C ASN A 32 32.97 -29.77 -2.65
N ARG A 33 33.30 -29.52 -1.38
CA ARG A 33 34.53 -28.80 -1.01
C ARG A 33 35.71 -29.78 -1.15
N VAL A 34 36.73 -29.41 -1.88
CA VAL A 34 38.01 -30.14 -1.99
C VAL A 34 39.16 -29.26 -1.47
N ALA A 35 40.34 -29.85 -1.25
CA ALA A 35 41.49 -29.13 -0.68
C ALA A 35 41.80 -27.81 -1.40
N ASP A 36 41.71 -27.81 -2.74
CA ASP A 36 42.07 -26.67 -3.59
C ASP A 36 40.87 -25.86 -4.10
N GLY A 37 39.66 -26.10 -3.58
CA GLY A 37 38.47 -25.32 -3.96
C GLY A 37 37.15 -26.09 -3.94
N TRP A 38 36.38 -25.97 -5.02
CA TRP A 38 35.05 -26.58 -5.17
C TRP A 38 34.97 -27.44 -6.42
N VAL A 39 34.20 -28.53 -6.31
CA VAL A 39 33.86 -29.38 -7.44
C VAL A 39 32.35 -29.51 -7.50
N ILE A 40 31.77 -29.09 -8.62
CA ILE A 40 30.38 -29.40 -8.98
C ILE A 40 30.42 -30.59 -9.92
N SER A 41 29.74 -31.67 -9.57
CA SER A 41 29.57 -32.84 -10.43
C SER A 41 28.09 -33.03 -10.72
N SER A 42 27.75 -33.35 -11.97
CA SER A 42 26.38 -33.56 -12.40
C SER A 42 26.23 -34.69 -13.41
N SER A 43 25.08 -35.36 -13.38
CA SER A 43 24.61 -36.28 -14.40
C SER A 43 23.09 -36.17 -14.51
N GLY A 44 22.53 -36.42 -15.69
CA GLY A 44 21.09 -36.24 -15.88
C GLY A 44 20.61 -36.55 -17.27
N ARG A 45 19.28 -36.66 -17.42
CA ARG A 45 18.62 -36.91 -18.70
C ARG A 45 17.37 -36.06 -18.82
N LEU A 46 17.22 -35.37 -19.95
CA LEU A 46 16.09 -34.53 -20.31
C LEU A 46 15.47 -35.01 -21.61
N ALA A 47 14.15 -35.18 -21.63
CA ALA A 47 13.38 -35.52 -22.82
C ALA A 47 13.23 -34.33 -23.79
N ALA A 48 12.58 -34.56 -24.94
CA ALA A 48 12.20 -33.51 -25.88
C ALA A 48 11.33 -32.43 -25.19
N PRO A 49 11.47 -31.14 -25.53
CA PRO A 49 12.21 -30.61 -26.68
C PRO A 49 13.71 -30.34 -26.46
N ILE A 50 14.22 -30.51 -25.23
CA ILE A 50 15.65 -30.28 -24.93
C ILE A 50 16.51 -31.44 -25.48
N ASP A 51 16.06 -32.67 -25.27
CA ASP A 51 16.68 -33.92 -25.75
C ASP A 51 18.19 -33.99 -25.43
N ALA A 52 18.51 -34.16 -24.14
CA ALA A 52 19.87 -34.12 -23.62
C ALA A 52 20.14 -35.25 -22.61
N LEU A 53 21.35 -35.80 -22.63
CA LEU A 53 21.85 -36.78 -21.66
C LEU A 53 23.27 -36.40 -21.25
N ALA A 54 23.50 -36.06 -19.99
CA ALA A 54 24.82 -35.90 -19.41
C ALA A 54 25.21 -37.20 -18.72
N ARG A 55 26.19 -37.93 -19.27
CA ARG A 55 26.82 -39.04 -18.54
C ARG A 55 27.68 -38.51 -17.41
N ARG A 56 28.39 -37.41 -17.68
CA ARG A 56 29.20 -36.70 -16.71
C ARG A 56 29.30 -35.23 -17.10
N LEU A 57 29.03 -34.35 -16.15
CA LEU A 57 29.38 -32.95 -16.17
C LEU A 57 30.19 -32.66 -14.90
N GLN A 58 31.34 -32.02 -15.04
CA GLN A 58 32.15 -31.61 -13.89
C GLN A 58 32.65 -30.19 -14.08
N ILE A 59 32.56 -29.37 -13.04
CA ILE A 59 33.07 -28.02 -13.00
C ILE A 59 33.96 -27.89 -11.78
N ARG A 60 35.18 -27.40 -11.99
CA ARG A 60 36.14 -27.15 -10.90
C ARG A 60 36.33 -25.66 -10.73
N TYR A 61 36.29 -25.23 -9.48
CA TYR A 61 36.55 -23.86 -9.07
C TYR A 61 37.60 -23.81 -7.98
N THR A 62 38.28 -22.67 -7.84
CA THR A 62 39.09 -22.35 -6.66
C THR A 62 38.19 -22.15 -5.43
N ALA A 63 38.79 -21.99 -4.24
CA ALA A 63 38.03 -21.71 -3.01
C ALA A 63 37.13 -20.45 -3.12
N ASP A 64 37.55 -19.49 -3.95
CA ASP A 64 36.88 -18.21 -4.20
C ASP A 64 36.01 -18.24 -5.49
N TRP A 65 35.60 -19.42 -5.95
CA TRP A 65 34.72 -19.59 -7.12
C TRP A 65 35.29 -19.08 -8.46
N HIS A 66 36.62 -19.04 -8.62
CA HIS A 66 37.25 -18.78 -9.93
C HIS A 66 37.33 -20.09 -10.73
N PRO A 67 37.05 -20.08 -12.04
CA PRO A 67 36.95 -21.29 -12.84
C PRO A 67 38.32 -21.92 -13.09
N ILE A 68 38.41 -23.25 -12.99
CA ILE A 68 39.62 -24.04 -13.25
C ILE A 68 39.42 -24.90 -14.48
N SER A 69 38.33 -25.69 -14.52
CA SER A 69 38.00 -26.54 -15.66
C SER A 69 36.51 -26.84 -15.75
N PHE A 70 36.07 -27.17 -16.96
CA PHE A 70 34.75 -27.70 -17.27
C PHE A 70 34.90 -28.95 -18.14
N ASP A 71 34.21 -30.01 -17.76
CA ASP A 71 34.20 -31.29 -18.46
C ASP A 71 32.75 -31.71 -18.71
N PHE A 72 32.43 -32.06 -19.95
CA PHE A 72 31.14 -32.63 -20.32
C PHE A 72 31.31 -33.84 -21.22
N ASP A 73 30.57 -34.91 -20.92
CA ASP A 73 30.41 -36.10 -21.74
C ASP A 73 28.94 -36.48 -21.80
N GLY A 74 28.36 -36.46 -23.00
CA GLY A 74 26.93 -36.68 -23.16
C GLY A 74 26.42 -36.68 -24.58
N THR A 75 25.09 -36.70 -24.71
CA THR A 75 24.37 -36.57 -25.98
C THR A 75 23.50 -35.32 -25.92
N LEU A 76 23.59 -34.45 -26.93
CA LEU A 76 22.73 -33.29 -27.10
C LEU A 76 22.05 -33.39 -28.47
N ARG A 77 20.70 -33.35 -28.51
CA ARG A 77 19.87 -33.47 -29.72
C ARG A 77 20.26 -34.67 -30.59
N GLY A 78 20.47 -35.83 -29.96
CA GLY A 78 20.85 -37.08 -30.61
C GLY A 78 22.32 -37.19 -31.05
N GLN A 79 23.17 -36.16 -30.86
CA GLN A 79 24.59 -36.21 -31.22
C GLN A 79 25.47 -36.43 -29.98
N LEU A 80 26.43 -37.36 -30.07
CA LEU A 80 27.45 -37.54 -29.04
C LEU A 80 28.38 -36.33 -29.02
N GLN A 81 28.54 -35.72 -27.85
CA GLN A 81 29.41 -34.58 -27.64
C GLN A 81 30.29 -34.77 -26.40
N THR A 82 31.57 -34.46 -26.54
CA THR A 82 32.49 -34.31 -25.40
C THR A 82 33.11 -32.93 -25.45
N MET A 83 33.20 -32.27 -24.29
CA MET A 83 33.78 -30.95 -24.17
C MET A 83 34.74 -30.90 -22.98
N HIS A 84 35.94 -30.41 -23.22
CA HIS A 84 36.94 -30.17 -22.18
C HIS A 84 37.43 -28.73 -22.28
N THR A 85 37.20 -27.96 -21.22
CA THR A 85 37.66 -26.57 -21.10
C THR A 85 38.62 -26.44 -19.94
N THR A 86 39.79 -25.88 -20.20
CA THR A 86 40.77 -25.49 -19.16
C THR A 86 40.88 -23.98 -19.10
N VAL A 87 40.95 -23.45 -17.87
CA VAL A 87 41.07 -22.01 -17.64
C VAL A 87 42.41 -21.69 -16.99
N GLU A 88 43.16 -20.79 -17.63
CA GLU A 88 44.39 -20.22 -17.10
C GLU A 88 44.31 -18.70 -17.17
N GLY A 89 44.11 -18.06 -16.00
CA GLY A 89 43.93 -16.62 -15.89
C GLY A 89 42.71 -16.13 -16.67
N THR A 90 42.94 -15.34 -17.73
CA THR A 90 41.89 -14.78 -18.59
C THR A 90 41.62 -15.62 -19.84
N THR A 91 42.16 -16.83 -19.92
CA THR A 91 42.09 -17.65 -21.13
C THR A 91 41.38 -18.97 -20.86
N ALA A 92 40.28 -19.22 -21.58
CA ALA A 92 39.61 -20.51 -21.62
C ALA A 92 39.96 -21.21 -22.94
N LYS A 93 40.51 -22.43 -22.87
CA LYS A 93 40.77 -23.29 -24.02
C LYS A 93 39.80 -24.45 -24.01
N SER A 94 38.93 -24.52 -25.01
CA SER A 94 37.84 -25.48 -25.10
C SER A 94 38.02 -26.40 -26.30
N ASP A 95 38.10 -27.70 -26.02
CA ASP A 95 38.08 -28.77 -27.02
C ASP A 95 36.67 -29.36 -27.08
N LEU A 96 35.96 -29.13 -28.18
CA LEU A 96 34.62 -29.69 -28.41
C LEU A 96 34.67 -30.72 -29.52
N THR A 97 34.30 -31.97 -29.18
CA THR A 97 34.14 -33.06 -30.14
C THR A 97 32.66 -33.33 -30.35
N ILE A 98 32.19 -33.30 -31.59
CA ILE A 98 30.83 -33.70 -31.98
C ILE A 98 30.97 -34.88 -32.96
N GLY A 99 30.49 -36.05 -32.57
CA GLY A 99 30.71 -37.28 -33.35
C GLY A 99 32.20 -37.63 -33.45
N THR A 100 32.79 -37.48 -34.64
CA THR A 100 34.24 -37.72 -34.89
C THR A 100 35.04 -36.43 -35.12
N GLU A 101 34.38 -35.28 -35.21
CA GLU A 101 35.04 -34.00 -35.49
C GLU A 101 35.36 -33.28 -34.19
N THR A 102 36.61 -32.84 -34.02
CA THR A 102 37.05 -32.04 -32.87
C THR A 102 37.42 -30.64 -33.31
N THR A 103 36.81 -29.65 -32.66
CA THR A 103 37.10 -28.23 -32.84
C THR A 103 37.72 -27.68 -31.56
N GLN A 104 38.88 -27.04 -31.67
CA GLN A 104 39.50 -26.33 -30.56
C GLN A 104 39.19 -24.83 -30.68
N ARG A 105 38.83 -24.20 -29.57
CA ARG A 105 38.66 -22.75 -29.48
C ARG A 105 39.40 -22.19 -28.27
N THR A 106 39.87 -20.97 -28.41
CA THR A 106 40.46 -20.21 -27.30
C THR A 106 39.69 -18.91 -27.18
N ASN A 107 39.15 -18.66 -25.99
CA ASN A 107 38.32 -17.51 -25.68
C ASN A 107 38.97 -16.71 -24.55
N THR A 108 38.92 -15.39 -24.65
CA THR A 108 39.23 -14.52 -23.50
C THR A 108 38.02 -14.46 -22.59
N ILE A 109 38.21 -14.77 -21.31
CA ILE A 109 37.18 -14.77 -20.27
C ILE A 109 37.58 -13.88 -19.10
N ASP A 110 36.59 -13.41 -18.34
CA ASP A 110 36.85 -12.75 -17.07
C ASP A 110 37.34 -13.79 -16.05
N PRO A 111 38.43 -13.55 -15.29
CA PRO A 111 38.90 -14.50 -14.28
C PRO A 111 37.85 -14.87 -13.24
N ALA A 112 36.86 -14.01 -13.01
CA ALA A 112 35.77 -14.24 -12.07
C ALA A 112 34.56 -14.98 -12.69
N SER A 113 34.67 -15.44 -13.94
CA SER A 113 33.55 -16.06 -14.68
C SER A 113 33.05 -17.34 -14.02
N LEU A 114 31.73 -17.54 -14.01
CA LEU A 114 31.14 -18.86 -13.73
C LEU A 114 30.96 -19.64 -15.03
N LEU A 115 31.25 -20.94 -15.03
CA LEU A 115 31.08 -21.81 -16.19
C LEU A 115 29.68 -22.44 -16.16
N ILE A 116 28.90 -22.26 -17.23
CA ILE A 116 27.53 -22.80 -17.33
C ILE A 116 27.31 -23.45 -18.69
N LEU A 117 26.61 -24.58 -18.72
CA LEU A 117 26.15 -25.23 -19.95
C LEU A 117 24.68 -24.83 -20.24
N THR A 118 24.51 -23.74 -20.96
CA THR A 118 23.21 -23.08 -21.13
C THR A 118 22.17 -23.97 -21.82
N ASN A 119 20.95 -23.94 -21.29
CA ASN A 119 19.73 -24.56 -21.84
C ASN A 119 19.71 -26.11 -21.88
N SER A 120 20.71 -26.78 -21.31
CA SER A 120 20.78 -28.25 -21.28
C SER A 120 20.98 -28.82 -19.89
N PHE A 121 21.81 -28.19 -19.04
CA PHE A 121 22.07 -28.64 -17.68
C PHE A 121 22.30 -27.44 -16.76
N PHE A 122 21.88 -27.56 -15.50
CA PHE A 122 21.74 -26.46 -14.55
C PHE A 122 22.72 -26.54 -13.37
N ALA A 123 23.61 -27.54 -13.32
CA ALA A 123 24.66 -27.63 -12.31
C ALA A 123 25.49 -26.34 -12.12
N GLY A 124 25.76 -25.60 -13.21
CA GLY A 124 26.49 -24.34 -13.15
C GLY A 124 25.78 -23.25 -12.30
N TYR A 125 24.45 -23.34 -12.14
CA TYR A 125 23.69 -22.39 -11.33
C TYR A 125 23.83 -22.61 -9.81
N GLU A 126 24.41 -23.73 -9.35
CA GLU A 126 24.86 -23.85 -7.96
C GLU A 126 25.98 -22.83 -7.64
N ALA A 127 26.88 -22.56 -8.59
CA ALA A 127 27.87 -21.52 -8.42
C ALA A 127 27.23 -20.12 -8.44
N VAL A 128 26.17 -19.93 -9.23
CA VAL A 128 25.40 -18.68 -9.26
C VAL A 128 24.70 -18.46 -7.92
N ALA A 129 24.03 -19.48 -7.37
CA ALA A 129 23.39 -19.44 -6.05
C ALA A 129 24.40 -19.14 -4.93
N ALA A 130 25.56 -19.81 -4.94
CA ALA A 130 26.61 -19.59 -3.96
C ALA A 130 27.16 -18.15 -4.01
N ARG A 131 27.30 -17.60 -5.22
CA ARG A 131 27.74 -16.22 -5.42
C ARG A 131 26.66 -15.20 -5.05
N ALA A 132 25.41 -15.47 -5.41
CA ALA A 132 24.25 -14.65 -5.08
C ALA A 132 24.07 -14.49 -3.57
N ARG A 133 24.34 -15.53 -2.77
CA ARG A 133 24.28 -15.48 -1.30
C ARG A 133 25.11 -14.34 -0.71
N THR A 134 26.26 -14.04 -1.32
CA THR A 134 27.21 -13.04 -0.82
C THR A 134 27.29 -11.78 -1.68
N ALA A 135 26.64 -11.78 -2.85
CA ALA A 135 26.66 -10.66 -3.77
C ALA A 135 25.57 -9.64 -3.39
N PRO A 136 25.91 -8.34 -3.27
CA PRO A 136 24.90 -7.28 -3.17
C PRO A 136 23.95 -7.27 -4.39
N ALA A 137 22.73 -6.77 -4.19
CA ALA A 137 21.82 -6.48 -5.30
C ALA A 137 22.49 -5.55 -6.34
N GLY A 138 22.19 -5.76 -7.61
CA GLY A 138 22.78 -5.07 -8.75
C GLY A 138 24.14 -5.63 -9.23
N THR A 139 24.72 -6.62 -8.54
CA THR A 139 26.01 -7.21 -8.91
C THR A 139 25.93 -7.98 -10.23
N ASP A 140 26.82 -7.64 -11.16
CA ASP A 140 27.05 -8.41 -12.39
C ASP A 140 27.97 -9.61 -12.10
N ILE A 141 27.48 -10.81 -12.40
CA ILE A 141 28.26 -12.04 -12.39
C ILE A 141 28.65 -12.36 -13.84
N PRO A 142 29.95 -12.33 -14.19
CA PRO A 142 30.38 -12.79 -15.50
C PRO A 142 30.14 -14.30 -15.63
N ILE A 143 29.57 -14.74 -16.75
CA ILE A 143 29.25 -16.13 -17.03
C ILE A 143 29.88 -16.50 -18.37
N PHE A 144 30.70 -17.55 -18.40
CA PHE A 144 31.15 -18.17 -19.65
C PHE A 144 30.23 -19.34 -19.97
N ALA A 145 29.44 -19.18 -21.04
CA ALA A 145 28.52 -20.20 -21.51
C ALA A 145 29.25 -21.17 -22.45
N GLU A 146 29.52 -22.37 -21.96
CA GLU A 146 30.34 -23.37 -22.65
C GLU A 146 29.69 -23.89 -23.94
N GLY A 147 28.35 -23.97 -23.98
CA GLY A 147 27.61 -24.41 -25.18
C GLY A 147 27.84 -23.51 -26.41
N PRO A 148 27.49 -22.21 -26.34
CA PRO A 148 27.78 -21.25 -27.41
C PRO A 148 29.24 -20.73 -27.37
N MET A 149 30.06 -21.15 -26.39
CA MET A 149 31.42 -20.65 -26.14
C MET A 149 31.49 -19.12 -26.13
N THR A 150 30.60 -18.48 -25.38
CA THR A 150 30.39 -17.02 -25.38
C THR A 150 30.19 -16.48 -23.96
N MET A 151 30.64 -15.24 -23.73
CA MET A 151 30.49 -14.53 -22.45
C MET A 151 29.11 -13.88 -22.32
N PHE A 152 28.45 -14.11 -21.19
CA PHE A 152 27.19 -13.50 -20.74
C PHE A 152 27.39 -12.77 -19.41
N ARG A 153 26.41 -11.94 -19.03
CA ARG A 153 26.36 -11.33 -17.70
C ARG A 153 25.06 -11.72 -17.00
N GLY A 154 25.14 -12.11 -15.74
CA GLY A 154 23.98 -12.32 -14.89
C GLY A 154 23.92 -11.25 -13.81
N ARG A 155 22.93 -10.37 -13.86
CA ARG A 155 22.73 -9.33 -12.85
C ARG A 155 21.76 -9.82 -11.78
N ILE A 156 22.20 -9.89 -10.53
CA ILE A 156 21.38 -10.34 -9.39
C ILE A 156 20.60 -9.13 -8.83
N GLY A 157 19.28 -9.25 -8.67
CA GLY A 157 18.43 -8.24 -8.02
C GLY A 157 18.36 -8.39 -6.49
N ALA A 158 17.48 -7.62 -5.85
CA ALA A 158 17.26 -7.73 -4.41
C ALA A 158 16.72 -9.11 -4.01
N ALA A 159 17.29 -9.68 -2.94
CA ALA A 159 16.83 -10.93 -2.36
C ALA A 159 15.69 -10.66 -1.37
N ALA A 160 14.60 -11.43 -1.48
CA ALA A 160 13.52 -11.47 -0.52
C ALA A 160 13.52 -12.81 0.23
N ASP A 161 13.36 -12.75 1.55
CA ASP A 161 13.20 -13.94 2.37
C ASP A 161 11.86 -14.63 2.08
N GLU A 162 11.91 -15.93 1.85
CA GLU A 162 10.75 -16.80 1.68
C GLU A 162 10.83 -18.01 2.61
N GLN A 163 9.66 -18.52 2.97
CA GLN A 163 9.53 -19.80 3.69
C GLN A 163 8.81 -20.78 2.79
N ILE A 164 9.54 -21.81 2.36
CA ILE A 164 8.99 -22.91 1.57
C ILE A 164 8.71 -24.07 2.53
N GLN A 165 7.44 -24.40 2.71
CA GLN A 165 7.03 -25.58 3.49
C GLN A 165 7.00 -26.79 2.55
N THR A 166 7.83 -27.79 2.82
CA THR A 166 7.76 -29.13 2.21
C THR A 166 7.00 -30.08 3.13
N VAL A 167 6.80 -31.34 2.70
CA VAL A 167 6.21 -32.39 3.56
C VAL A 167 7.07 -32.66 4.79
N ALA A 168 8.39 -32.56 4.65
CA ALA A 168 9.34 -32.95 5.71
C ALA A 168 9.74 -31.79 6.61
N ARG A 169 9.83 -30.56 6.08
CA ARG A 169 10.41 -29.42 6.80
C ARG A 169 10.03 -28.07 6.18
N ARG A 170 10.30 -26.99 6.91
CA ARG A 170 10.41 -25.65 6.33
C ARG A 170 11.83 -25.42 5.82
N VAL A 171 11.93 -24.83 4.64
CA VAL A 171 13.18 -24.39 4.02
C VAL A 171 13.14 -22.87 4.00
N ALA A 172 14.04 -22.23 4.74
CA ALA A 172 14.35 -20.83 4.55
C ALA A 172 15.02 -20.70 3.18
N ALA A 173 14.44 -19.87 2.33
CA ALA A 173 14.92 -19.64 0.99
C ALA A 173 15.00 -18.14 0.73
N HIS A 174 15.99 -17.74 -0.04
CA HIS A 174 16.21 -16.38 -0.48
C HIS A 174 15.88 -16.32 -1.96
N ARG A 175 14.98 -15.44 -2.37
CA ARG A 175 14.55 -15.29 -3.77
C ARG A 175 15.08 -13.99 -4.35
N ALA A 176 15.81 -14.04 -5.45
CA ALA A 176 16.19 -12.84 -6.21
C ALA A 176 15.84 -12.98 -7.69
N THR A 177 15.58 -11.85 -8.34
CA THR A 177 15.60 -11.77 -9.80
C THR A 177 17.03 -11.93 -10.31
N LEU A 178 17.19 -12.52 -11.49
CA LEU A 178 18.46 -12.69 -12.17
C LEU A 178 18.25 -12.35 -13.65
N THR A 179 18.76 -11.19 -14.09
CA THR A 179 18.68 -10.79 -15.49
C THR A 179 19.93 -11.28 -16.22
N LEU A 180 19.75 -12.23 -17.14
CA LEU A 180 20.81 -12.80 -17.96
C LEU A 180 20.91 -12.02 -19.28
N THR A 181 21.95 -11.21 -19.44
CA THR A 181 22.26 -10.51 -20.69
C THR A 181 23.07 -11.43 -21.61
N VAL A 182 22.46 -11.83 -22.72
CA VAL A 182 23.03 -12.71 -23.74
C VAL A 182 23.12 -11.98 -25.10
N PRO A 183 23.94 -12.44 -26.06
CA PRO A 183 23.95 -11.90 -27.41
C PRO A 183 22.55 -12.02 -28.03
N GLY A 184 21.93 -10.88 -28.32
CA GLY A 184 20.59 -10.80 -28.89
C GLY A 184 19.46 -10.40 -27.93
N GLY A 185 19.73 -10.21 -26.63
CA GLY A 185 18.75 -9.66 -25.69
C GLY A 185 19.02 -10.00 -24.22
N SER A 186 18.07 -9.66 -23.36
CA SER A 186 18.10 -10.01 -21.94
C SER A 186 16.98 -11.01 -21.62
N VAL A 187 17.28 -11.95 -20.74
CA VAL A 187 16.34 -12.96 -20.27
C VAL A 187 16.21 -12.82 -18.75
N ASP A 188 14.99 -12.55 -18.28
CA ASP A 188 14.71 -12.51 -16.85
C ASP A 188 14.49 -13.92 -16.31
N ALA A 189 15.24 -14.22 -15.25
CA ALA A 189 15.15 -15.42 -14.47
C ALA A 189 14.90 -15.07 -13.00
N VAL A 190 14.56 -16.09 -12.21
CA VAL A 190 14.45 -15.98 -10.76
C VAL A 190 15.24 -17.14 -10.16
N ILE A 191 16.08 -16.84 -9.18
CA ILE A 191 16.92 -17.83 -8.51
C ILE A 191 16.59 -17.84 -7.02
N TRP A 192 16.53 -19.04 -6.45
CA TRP A 192 16.37 -19.27 -5.02
C TRP A 192 17.57 -20.04 -4.48
N TRP A 193 18.03 -19.66 -3.29
CA TRP A 193 19.04 -20.40 -2.54
C TRP A 193 18.66 -20.52 -1.07
N ASP A 194 19.18 -21.54 -0.40
CA ASP A 194 19.02 -21.69 1.06
C ASP A 194 20.11 -20.95 1.82
N ASP A 195 20.04 -20.92 3.15
CA ASP A 195 21.04 -20.24 4.00
C ASP A 195 22.49 -20.74 3.78
N ALA A 196 22.66 -21.95 3.25
CA ALA A 196 23.98 -22.48 2.89
C ALA A 196 24.47 -22.01 1.51
N GLY A 197 23.67 -21.24 0.75
CA GLY A 197 23.98 -20.78 -0.60
C GLY A 197 23.82 -21.87 -1.64
N ARG A 198 23.05 -22.91 -1.33
CA ARG A 198 22.79 -24.01 -2.26
C ARG A 198 21.57 -23.69 -3.09
N LEU A 199 21.61 -24.07 -4.36
CA LEU A 199 20.48 -23.86 -5.26
C LEU A 199 19.23 -24.58 -4.72
N VAL A 200 18.14 -23.84 -4.66
CA VAL A 200 16.82 -24.33 -4.23
C VAL A 200 15.93 -24.42 -5.47
N ARG A 201 15.84 -23.34 -6.24
CA ARG A 201 15.00 -23.23 -7.43
C ARG A 201 15.62 -22.27 -8.44
N PHE A 202 15.36 -22.48 -9.71
CA PHE A 202 15.74 -21.57 -10.80
C PHE A 202 14.63 -21.58 -11.86
N SER A 203 14.07 -20.40 -12.15
CA SER A 203 12.95 -20.23 -13.06
C SER A 203 13.33 -19.26 -14.17
N VAL A 204 12.96 -19.58 -15.41
CA VAL A 204 13.05 -18.67 -16.55
C VAL A 204 11.66 -18.53 -17.16
N PRO A 205 10.81 -17.64 -16.62
CA PRO A 205 9.39 -17.59 -16.97
C PRO A 205 9.14 -17.35 -18.47
N GLY A 206 9.91 -16.45 -19.09
CA GLY A 206 9.80 -16.13 -20.52
C GLY A 206 10.15 -17.32 -21.43
N GLN A 207 10.85 -18.34 -20.92
CA GLN A 207 11.17 -19.57 -21.65
C GLN A 207 10.38 -20.77 -21.13
N GLN A 208 9.48 -20.57 -20.14
CA GLN A 208 8.68 -21.61 -19.50
C GLN A 208 9.53 -22.75 -18.90
N ILE A 209 10.76 -22.45 -18.48
CA ILE A 209 11.69 -23.39 -17.84
C ILE A 209 11.61 -23.20 -16.32
N GLU A 210 11.53 -24.31 -15.61
CA GLU A 210 11.57 -24.34 -14.15
C GLU A 210 12.48 -25.47 -13.69
N VAL A 211 13.36 -25.19 -12.73
CA VAL A 211 14.30 -26.15 -12.16
C VAL A 211 14.15 -26.07 -10.66
N ALA A 212 13.79 -27.17 -10.03
CA ALA A 212 13.52 -27.17 -8.61
C ALA A 212 14.20 -28.37 -7.96
N ARG A 213 14.78 -28.15 -6.77
CA ARG A 213 15.37 -29.20 -5.95
C ARG A 213 14.32 -30.24 -5.61
N GLU A 214 14.59 -31.54 -5.68
CA GLU A 214 13.56 -32.60 -5.60
C GLU A 214 12.69 -32.50 -4.33
N ASP A 215 13.28 -32.12 -3.18
CA ASP A 215 12.56 -31.95 -1.91
C ASP A 215 11.56 -30.77 -1.90
N ILE A 216 11.67 -29.82 -2.84
CA ILE A 216 10.72 -28.73 -3.07
C ILE A 216 10.00 -28.83 -4.42
N ALA A 217 10.55 -29.55 -5.39
CA ALA A 217 10.01 -29.75 -6.73
C ALA A 217 8.82 -30.70 -6.70
N ALA A 218 8.71 -31.48 -5.62
CA ALA A 218 7.49 -32.14 -5.27
C ALA A 218 6.35 -31.13 -5.30
N VAL A 219 5.24 -31.54 -5.93
CA VAL A 219 3.96 -30.82 -5.97
C VAL A 219 3.54 -30.33 -4.56
N SER A 220 4.05 -31.01 -3.53
CA SER A 220 3.83 -30.77 -2.12
C SER A 220 4.73 -29.75 -1.43
N SER A 221 5.28 -28.77 -2.13
CA SER A 221 5.85 -27.57 -1.51
C SER A 221 4.91 -26.36 -1.64
N ARG A 222 4.84 -25.51 -0.62
CA ARG A 222 4.05 -24.27 -0.66
C ARG A 222 4.81 -23.08 -0.08
N THR A 223 4.61 -21.91 -0.66
CA THR A 223 4.99 -20.64 -0.03
C THR A 223 3.97 -20.34 1.07
N VAL A 224 4.45 -20.08 2.29
CA VAL A 224 3.59 -19.69 3.42
C VAL A 224 3.47 -18.17 3.46
N ARG A 225 2.27 -17.62 3.23
CA ARG A 225 2.01 -16.18 3.22
C ARG A 225 1.17 -15.68 4.39
N ILE A 226 0.35 -16.56 4.98
CA ILE A 226 -0.42 -16.32 6.19
C ILE A 226 -0.02 -17.38 7.21
N SER A 227 0.49 -16.93 8.37
CA SER A 227 0.83 -17.81 9.48
C SER A 227 0.52 -17.10 10.80
N ARG A 228 -0.09 -17.81 11.74
CA ARG A 228 -0.18 -17.40 13.15
C ARG A 228 0.90 -18.10 13.97
N ALA A 229 1.26 -17.53 15.11
CA ALA A 229 2.24 -18.13 16.02
C ALA A 229 1.88 -19.56 16.47
N ASN A 230 0.58 -19.85 16.58
CA ASN A 230 0.05 -21.14 17.03
C ASN A 230 -0.48 -22.01 15.87
N ASP A 231 -0.14 -21.69 14.62
CA ASP A 231 -0.54 -22.51 13.48
C ASP A 231 0.22 -23.85 13.47
N GLU A 232 -0.53 -24.95 13.37
CA GLU A 232 0.00 -26.31 13.27
C GLU A 232 -0.20 -26.83 11.84
N ALA A 233 0.87 -27.35 11.21
CA ALA A 233 0.74 -28.09 9.96
C ALA A 233 0.20 -29.51 10.25
N VAL A 234 -0.81 -29.94 9.52
CA VAL A 234 -1.48 -31.23 9.74
C VAL A 234 -1.66 -32.01 8.45
N THR A 235 -1.64 -33.34 8.57
CA THR A 235 -1.94 -34.27 7.47
C THR A 235 -3.24 -34.98 7.79
N ILE A 236 -4.22 -34.87 6.89
CA ILE A 236 -5.58 -35.37 7.04
C ILE A 236 -5.71 -36.61 6.14
N PRO A 237 -5.92 -37.82 6.69
CA PRO A 237 -6.16 -39.00 5.88
C PRO A 237 -7.46 -38.88 5.07
N SER A 238 -7.38 -39.01 3.75
CA SER A 238 -8.51 -39.05 2.82
C SER A 238 -8.50 -40.37 2.01
N ASN A 239 -9.52 -40.61 1.18
CA ASN A 239 -9.71 -41.89 0.48
C ASN A 239 -8.57 -42.19 -0.52
N GLY A 240 -7.56 -42.93 -0.09
CA GLY A 240 -6.43 -43.36 -0.93
C GLY A 240 -5.31 -42.33 -1.07
N PHE A 241 -5.39 -41.19 -0.37
CA PHE A 241 -4.37 -40.15 -0.34
C PHE A 241 -4.46 -39.34 0.96
N THR A 242 -3.63 -38.30 1.11
CA THR A 242 -3.71 -37.39 2.25
C THR A 242 -3.94 -35.96 1.79
N LEU A 243 -4.76 -35.21 2.54
CA LEU A 243 -4.89 -33.78 2.39
C LEU A 243 -3.92 -33.10 3.34
N ALA A 244 -3.27 -32.04 2.88
CA ALA A 244 -2.43 -31.23 3.75
C ALA A 244 -3.19 -30.00 4.22
N GLY A 245 -3.10 -29.70 5.51
CA GLY A 245 -3.83 -28.62 6.13
C GLY A 245 -3.00 -27.81 7.12
N THR A 246 -3.57 -26.67 7.49
CA THR A 246 -3.11 -25.82 8.59
C THR A 246 -4.24 -25.70 9.59
N LEU A 247 -3.93 -25.97 10.85
CA LEU A 247 -4.83 -25.86 11.98
C LEU A 247 -4.46 -24.61 12.78
N SER A 248 -5.34 -23.61 12.75
CA SER A 248 -5.23 -22.37 13.51
C SER A 248 -5.94 -22.48 14.85
N ARG A 249 -5.30 -21.96 15.90
CA ARG A 249 -5.82 -22.02 17.29
C ARG A 249 -5.90 -20.62 17.93
N PRO A 250 -6.76 -20.46 18.95
CA PRO A 250 -6.75 -19.27 19.79
C PRO A 250 -5.39 -19.07 20.48
N ALA A 251 -5.02 -17.81 20.75
CA ALA A 251 -3.75 -17.48 21.40
C ALA A 251 -3.66 -18.03 22.84
N SER A 252 -4.79 -18.05 23.54
CA SER A 252 -4.95 -18.68 24.86
C SER A 252 -6.35 -19.23 25.02
N SER A 253 -6.49 -20.36 25.70
CA SER A 253 -7.79 -20.94 26.08
C SER A 253 -7.64 -21.65 27.42
N THR A 254 -8.58 -21.39 28.33
CA THR A 254 -8.74 -22.14 29.59
C THR A 254 -9.71 -23.30 29.45
N VAL A 255 -10.40 -23.41 28.29
CA VAL A 255 -11.36 -24.47 27.99
C VAL A 255 -10.62 -25.68 27.40
N PRO A 256 -10.81 -26.89 27.95
CA PRO A 256 -10.07 -28.09 27.51
C PRO A 256 -10.50 -28.63 26.14
N ARG A 257 -11.74 -28.34 25.69
CA ARG A 257 -12.25 -28.72 24.36
C ARG A 257 -12.95 -27.55 23.69
N LEU A 258 -12.46 -27.18 22.52
CA LEU A 258 -12.93 -26.02 21.76
C LEU A 258 -13.90 -26.42 20.64
N PRO A 259 -14.86 -25.56 20.29
CA PRO A 259 -15.61 -25.73 19.05
C PRO A 259 -14.65 -25.64 17.85
N ALA A 260 -14.97 -26.32 16.75
CA ALA A 260 -14.08 -26.36 15.61
C ALA A 260 -14.78 -26.20 14.26
N VAL A 261 -14.04 -25.67 13.30
CA VAL A 261 -14.53 -25.28 11.98
C VAL A 261 -13.63 -25.84 10.89
N VAL A 262 -14.22 -26.41 9.84
CA VAL A 262 -13.52 -26.76 8.61
C VAL A 262 -13.88 -25.77 7.50
N LEU A 263 -12.88 -25.19 6.85
CA LEU A 263 -13.07 -24.28 5.72
C LEU A 263 -12.94 -25.02 4.38
N ALA A 264 -13.90 -24.83 3.49
CA ALA A 264 -13.89 -25.32 2.11
C ALA A 264 -13.80 -24.14 1.13
N GLY A 265 -12.78 -24.16 0.27
CA GLY A 265 -12.53 -23.10 -0.71
C GLY A 265 -13.46 -23.13 -1.93
N GLY A 266 -13.49 -22.00 -2.63
CA GLY A 266 -14.28 -21.79 -3.87
C GLY A 266 -13.72 -22.49 -5.10
N SER A 267 -14.22 -22.09 -6.27
CA SER A 267 -13.94 -22.73 -7.56
C SER A 267 -12.48 -22.69 -7.96
N GLY A 268 -12.00 -23.75 -8.63
CA GLY A 268 -10.65 -23.81 -9.20
C GLY A 268 -9.58 -24.32 -8.23
N GLY A 269 -8.32 -24.26 -8.69
CA GLY A 269 -7.15 -24.73 -7.95
C GLY A 269 -6.70 -23.75 -6.87
N GLY A 270 -7.30 -23.84 -5.69
CA GLY A 270 -6.96 -23.03 -4.52
C GLY A 270 -6.01 -23.74 -3.55
N ASP A 271 -5.03 -22.99 -3.02
CA ASP A 271 -4.32 -23.40 -1.81
C ASP A 271 -5.22 -23.27 -0.58
N ARG A 272 -4.79 -23.81 0.56
CA ARG A 272 -5.58 -23.76 1.79
C ARG A 272 -5.87 -22.36 2.33
N ASP A 273 -5.16 -21.32 1.90
CA ASP A 273 -5.41 -19.95 2.36
C ASP A 273 -6.44 -19.25 1.45
N GLY A 274 -6.79 -19.83 0.31
CA GLY A 274 -7.81 -19.32 -0.61
C GLY A 274 -7.40 -18.01 -1.26
N PHE A 275 -6.14 -17.90 -1.69
CA PHE A 275 -5.62 -16.68 -2.31
C PHE A 275 -6.30 -16.37 -3.64
N VAL A 276 -6.93 -15.19 -3.72
CA VAL A 276 -7.45 -14.60 -4.97
C VAL A 276 -7.01 -13.15 -5.03
N ALA A 277 -6.32 -12.76 -6.10
CA ALA A 277 -5.83 -11.39 -6.31
C ALA A 277 -5.07 -10.78 -5.11
N GLY A 278 -4.31 -11.60 -4.38
CA GLY A 278 -3.54 -11.17 -3.20
C GLY A 278 -4.33 -11.17 -1.88
N VAL A 279 -5.64 -11.45 -1.90
CA VAL A 279 -6.48 -11.57 -0.72
C VAL A 279 -6.53 -13.05 -0.26
N PRO A 280 -6.07 -13.40 0.95
CA PRO A 280 -6.15 -14.75 1.49
C PRO A 280 -7.47 -14.99 2.24
N ILE A 281 -8.54 -15.20 1.48
CA ILE A 281 -9.93 -15.22 2.00
C ILE A 281 -10.06 -16.23 3.15
N LEU A 282 -9.62 -17.47 2.95
CA LEU A 282 -9.73 -18.52 3.98
C LEU A 282 -8.70 -18.32 5.11
N GLY A 283 -7.53 -17.75 4.80
CA GLY A 283 -6.53 -17.37 5.80
C GLY A 283 -7.05 -16.34 6.79
N GLN A 284 -7.75 -15.30 6.30
CA GLN A 284 -8.35 -14.25 7.11
C GLN A 284 -9.54 -14.77 7.93
N ILE A 285 -10.44 -15.54 7.30
CA ILE A 285 -11.56 -16.20 8.01
C ILE A 285 -11.03 -17.11 9.12
N ALA A 286 -9.99 -17.91 8.85
CA ALA A 286 -9.37 -18.77 9.84
C ALA A 286 -8.76 -17.98 11.00
N GLY A 287 -8.13 -16.84 10.72
CA GLY A 287 -7.62 -15.94 11.75
C GLY A 287 -8.73 -15.41 12.65
N ALA A 288 -9.76 -14.79 12.08
CA ALA A 288 -10.86 -14.20 12.82
C ALA A 288 -11.62 -15.24 13.67
N LEU A 289 -11.89 -16.44 13.12
CA LEU A 289 -12.53 -17.52 13.86
C LEU A 289 -11.62 -18.08 14.97
N ALA A 290 -10.31 -18.19 14.74
CA ALA A 290 -9.38 -18.59 15.79
C ALA A 290 -9.32 -17.55 16.93
N ASP A 291 -9.38 -16.26 16.62
CA ASP A 291 -9.48 -15.19 17.62
C ASP A 291 -10.81 -15.19 18.36
N ALA A 292 -11.89 -15.61 17.70
CA ALA A 292 -13.19 -15.84 18.30
C ALA A 292 -13.29 -17.13 19.13
N GLY A 293 -12.20 -17.90 19.27
CA GLY A 293 -12.14 -19.07 20.14
C GLY A 293 -12.36 -20.42 19.46
N PHE A 294 -12.32 -20.51 18.13
CA PHE A 294 -12.49 -21.77 17.40
C PHE A 294 -11.14 -22.43 17.06
N ILE A 295 -11.12 -23.76 16.99
CA ILE A 295 -10.08 -24.47 16.23
C ILE A 295 -10.48 -24.47 14.77
N VAL A 296 -9.66 -23.93 13.88
CA VAL A 296 -10.00 -23.81 12.46
C VAL A 296 -9.03 -24.60 11.62
N ILE A 297 -9.52 -25.49 10.77
CA ILE A 297 -8.69 -26.22 9.81
C ILE A 297 -8.99 -25.73 8.39
N ARG A 298 -7.91 -25.39 7.69
CA ARG A 298 -7.91 -25.09 6.26
C ARG A 298 -7.00 -26.10 5.55
N TYR A 299 -7.36 -26.58 4.37
CA TYR A 299 -6.62 -27.63 3.66
C TYR A 299 -6.50 -27.36 2.16
N ASP A 300 -5.42 -27.83 1.55
CA ASP A 300 -5.23 -27.69 0.10
C ASP A 300 -6.22 -28.63 -0.58
N LYS A 301 -6.90 -28.19 -1.65
CA LYS A 301 -7.77 -29.08 -2.43
C LYS A 301 -6.98 -30.29 -2.92
N ARG A 302 -7.64 -31.44 -3.14
CA ARG A 302 -6.97 -32.63 -3.71
C ARG A 302 -6.23 -32.29 -5.00
N GLY A 303 -5.03 -32.83 -5.16
CA GLY A 303 -4.14 -32.53 -6.28
C GLY A 303 -3.59 -31.10 -6.31
N MET A 304 -3.88 -30.27 -5.30
CA MET A 304 -3.38 -28.91 -5.15
C MET A 304 -2.46 -28.83 -3.93
N GLY A 305 -1.43 -27.98 -4.03
CA GLY A 305 -0.45 -27.80 -2.96
C GLY A 305 0.09 -29.14 -2.45
N GLN A 306 0.08 -29.33 -1.13
CA GLN A 306 0.62 -30.53 -0.51
C GLN A 306 -0.39 -31.68 -0.34
N SER A 307 -1.59 -31.54 -0.89
CA SER A 307 -2.59 -32.60 -0.92
C SER A 307 -2.35 -33.55 -2.11
N GLY A 308 -2.43 -34.85 -1.86
CA GLY A 308 -2.44 -35.87 -2.91
C GLY A 308 -3.78 -35.94 -3.66
N GLY A 309 -3.94 -36.97 -4.49
CA GLY A 309 -5.16 -37.19 -5.29
C GLY A 309 -5.06 -36.61 -6.71
N ARG A 310 -6.10 -36.80 -7.52
CA ARG A 310 -6.18 -36.33 -8.91
C ARG A 310 -7.24 -35.26 -9.05
N ALA A 311 -6.83 -34.02 -9.32
CA ALA A 311 -7.74 -32.89 -9.48
C ALA A 311 -8.54 -32.98 -10.79
N GLU A 312 -7.95 -33.51 -11.87
CA GLU A 312 -8.55 -33.49 -13.21
C GLU A 312 -9.79 -34.38 -13.34
N ALA A 313 -9.94 -35.35 -12.42
CA ALA A 313 -11.07 -36.27 -12.36
C ALA A 313 -12.00 -35.97 -11.17
N ALA A 314 -11.74 -34.91 -10.40
CA ALA A 314 -12.49 -34.60 -9.20
C ALA A 314 -13.84 -33.94 -9.52
N THR A 315 -14.89 -34.36 -8.83
CA THR A 315 -16.21 -33.73 -8.85
C THR A 315 -16.50 -32.94 -7.57
N LEU A 316 -17.59 -32.19 -7.51
CA LEU A 316 -18.05 -31.59 -6.25
C LEU A 316 -18.34 -32.64 -5.15
N ALA A 317 -18.73 -33.86 -5.53
CA ALA A 317 -18.95 -34.95 -4.58
C ALA A 317 -17.64 -35.47 -3.97
N ASP A 318 -16.59 -35.49 -4.78
CA ASP A 318 -15.23 -35.82 -4.36
C ASP A 318 -14.69 -34.80 -3.36
N TYR A 319 -14.80 -33.50 -3.65
CA TYR A 319 -14.42 -32.46 -2.70
C TYR A 319 -15.25 -32.50 -1.41
N ALA A 320 -16.51 -32.94 -1.49
CA ALA A 320 -17.32 -33.15 -0.29
C ALA A 320 -16.81 -34.31 0.57
N ASP A 321 -16.27 -35.36 -0.04
CA ASP A 321 -15.62 -36.45 0.69
C ASP A 321 -14.29 -36.00 1.34
N ASP A 322 -13.55 -35.09 0.72
CA ASP A 322 -12.38 -34.45 1.33
C ASP A 322 -12.75 -33.61 2.56
N LEU A 323 -13.80 -32.79 2.43
CA LEU A 323 -14.34 -32.01 3.54
C LEU A 323 -14.76 -32.91 4.70
N ARG A 324 -15.41 -34.05 4.40
CA ARG A 324 -15.80 -35.06 5.41
C ARG A 324 -14.59 -35.72 6.07
N ALA A 325 -13.51 -35.95 5.34
CA ALA A 325 -12.25 -36.45 5.90
C ALA A 325 -11.64 -35.46 6.89
N ALA A 326 -11.66 -34.16 6.58
CA ALA A 326 -11.22 -33.10 7.48
C ALA A 326 -12.10 -32.99 8.75
N VAL A 327 -13.43 -33.12 8.62
CA VAL A 327 -14.35 -33.18 9.77
C VAL A 327 -14.04 -34.39 10.66
N LYS A 328 -13.82 -35.58 10.07
CA LYS A 328 -13.45 -36.80 10.80
C LYS A 328 -12.11 -36.63 11.53
N PHE A 329 -11.14 -35.97 10.90
CA PHE A 329 -9.86 -35.67 11.51
C PHE A 329 -10.01 -34.78 12.75
N LEU A 330 -10.83 -33.73 12.68
CA LEU A 330 -11.09 -32.85 13.84
C LEU A 330 -11.83 -33.58 14.97
N GLU A 331 -12.86 -34.37 14.66
CA GLU A 331 -13.63 -35.14 15.65
C GLU A 331 -12.72 -36.05 16.50
N ALA A 332 -11.69 -36.65 15.88
CA ALA A 332 -10.77 -37.56 16.56
C ALA A 332 -9.78 -36.87 17.52
N ARG A 333 -9.70 -35.54 17.51
CA ARG A 333 -8.73 -34.80 18.34
C ARG A 333 -9.23 -34.61 19.76
N LYS A 334 -8.28 -34.59 20.72
CA LYS A 334 -8.58 -34.48 22.15
C LYS A 334 -8.98 -33.06 22.60
N ASP A 335 -8.52 -32.06 21.85
CA ASP A 335 -8.73 -30.62 22.08
C ASP A 335 -9.96 -30.05 21.36
N VAL A 336 -10.66 -30.88 20.59
CA VAL A 336 -11.90 -30.53 19.87
C VAL A 336 -13.12 -31.05 20.61
N ASP A 337 -14.19 -30.27 20.66
CA ASP A 337 -15.50 -30.70 21.11
C ASP A 337 -16.27 -31.39 19.96
N PRO A 338 -16.49 -32.72 20.00
CA PRO A 338 -17.08 -33.47 18.90
C PRO A 338 -18.59 -33.17 18.69
N LYS A 339 -19.20 -32.34 19.55
CA LYS A 339 -20.60 -31.88 19.40
C LYS A 339 -20.70 -30.42 18.96
N ARG A 340 -19.58 -29.79 18.60
CA ARG A 340 -19.52 -28.41 18.11
C ARG A 340 -18.58 -28.33 16.91
N LEU A 341 -18.93 -29.04 15.84
CA LEU A 341 -18.23 -29.06 14.57
C LEU A 341 -19.05 -28.37 13.49
N ALA A 342 -18.50 -27.31 12.89
CA ALA A 342 -19.12 -26.62 11.77
C ALA A 342 -18.28 -26.72 10.50
N VAL A 343 -18.92 -26.58 9.35
CA VAL A 343 -18.24 -26.41 8.06
C VAL A 343 -18.62 -25.05 7.45
N VAL A 344 -17.65 -24.37 6.86
CA VAL A 344 -17.85 -23.09 6.17
C VAL A 344 -17.38 -23.25 4.75
N GLY A 345 -18.27 -23.02 3.78
CA GLY A 345 -17.94 -23.07 2.36
C GLY A 345 -18.00 -21.69 1.73
N HIS A 346 -16.95 -21.31 0.99
CA HIS A 346 -16.92 -20.06 0.20
C HIS A 346 -17.18 -20.35 -1.28
N GLY A 347 -18.08 -19.61 -1.93
CA GLY A 347 -18.38 -19.81 -3.36
C GLY A 347 -18.89 -21.22 -3.67
N GLU A 348 -18.22 -21.90 -4.61
CA GLU A 348 -18.41 -23.33 -4.89
C GLU A 348 -18.26 -24.21 -3.64
N GLY A 349 -17.38 -23.83 -2.72
CA GLY A 349 -17.18 -24.52 -1.44
C GLY A 349 -18.46 -24.61 -0.60
N GLY A 350 -19.41 -23.69 -0.80
CA GLY A 350 -20.74 -23.77 -0.19
C GLY A 350 -21.59 -24.92 -0.73
N ILE A 351 -21.51 -25.22 -2.02
CA ILE A 351 -22.16 -26.38 -2.63
C ILE A 351 -21.52 -27.68 -2.11
N VAL A 352 -20.19 -27.69 -2.02
CA VAL A 352 -19.43 -28.80 -1.40
C VAL A 352 -19.86 -29.03 0.05
N ALA A 353 -20.03 -27.95 0.83
CA ALA A 353 -20.52 -28.01 2.20
C ALA A 353 -21.94 -28.59 2.30
N LEU A 354 -22.85 -28.23 1.39
CA LEU A 354 -24.21 -28.81 1.32
C LEU A 354 -24.17 -30.31 1.01
N ILE A 355 -23.34 -30.73 0.06
CA ILE A 355 -23.18 -32.16 -0.28
C ILE A 355 -22.63 -32.93 0.93
N ALA A 356 -21.59 -32.41 1.59
CA ALA A 356 -21.00 -33.04 2.78
C ALA A 356 -22.03 -33.15 3.92
N ALA A 357 -22.74 -32.05 4.22
CA ALA A 357 -23.76 -31.99 5.26
C ALA A 357 -24.94 -32.95 5.02
N SER A 358 -25.24 -33.30 3.77
CA SER A 358 -26.28 -34.29 3.45
C SER A 358 -25.86 -35.74 3.76
N LYS A 359 -24.57 -36.01 3.92
CA LYS A 359 -23.99 -37.36 4.08
C LYS A 359 -23.27 -37.57 5.41
N GLU A 360 -22.93 -36.49 6.11
CA GLU A 360 -22.07 -36.53 7.30
C GLU A 360 -22.83 -36.12 8.56
N LYS A 361 -22.86 -37.02 9.54
CA LYS A 361 -23.63 -36.83 10.78
C LYS A 361 -22.84 -36.14 11.88
N ARG A 362 -21.53 -35.98 11.72
CA ARG A 362 -20.63 -35.30 12.67
C ARG A 362 -20.66 -33.77 12.55
N ILE A 363 -21.33 -33.23 11.53
CA ILE A 363 -21.43 -31.78 11.33
C ILE A 363 -22.66 -31.29 12.10
N ASP A 364 -22.47 -30.28 12.95
CA ASP A 364 -23.51 -29.68 13.77
C ASP A 364 -24.09 -28.40 13.13
N ALA A 365 -23.32 -27.70 12.30
CA ALA A 365 -23.76 -26.49 11.60
C ALA A 365 -23.03 -26.26 10.26
N VAL A 366 -23.65 -25.52 9.35
CA VAL A 366 -23.07 -25.16 8.04
C VAL A 366 -23.17 -23.66 7.83
N ALA A 367 -22.07 -23.02 7.40
CA ALA A 367 -22.10 -21.66 6.89
C ALA A 367 -21.84 -21.65 5.37
N LEU A 368 -22.68 -20.93 4.65
CA LEU A 368 -22.66 -20.76 3.20
C LEU A 368 -22.26 -19.33 2.91
N VAL A 369 -21.03 -19.12 2.46
CA VAL A 369 -20.45 -17.80 2.21
C VAL A 369 -20.38 -17.58 0.71
N ALA A 370 -20.97 -16.50 0.19
CA ALA A 370 -21.02 -16.19 -1.24
C ALA A 370 -21.49 -17.39 -2.10
N THR A 371 -22.45 -18.17 -1.60
CA THR A 371 -22.82 -19.47 -2.16
C THR A 371 -23.95 -19.34 -3.20
N PRO A 372 -23.85 -20.02 -4.36
CA PRO A 372 -24.92 -20.00 -5.35
C PRO A 372 -26.24 -20.60 -4.83
N GLY A 373 -27.34 -19.89 -5.05
CA GLY A 373 -28.72 -20.31 -4.74
C GLY A 373 -29.49 -20.80 -5.97
N VAL A 374 -28.85 -20.87 -7.13
CA VAL A 374 -29.40 -21.35 -8.41
C VAL A 374 -28.61 -22.56 -8.92
N THR A 375 -29.07 -23.19 -10.01
CA THR A 375 -28.30 -24.28 -10.63
C THR A 375 -26.95 -23.76 -11.13
N GLY A 376 -25.93 -24.63 -11.22
CA GLY A 376 -24.63 -24.21 -11.75
C GLY A 376 -24.70 -23.71 -13.20
N ALA A 377 -25.60 -24.28 -14.01
CA ALA A 377 -25.89 -23.79 -15.35
C ALA A 377 -26.44 -22.36 -15.37
N ASP A 378 -27.35 -22.03 -14.45
CA ASP A 378 -27.91 -20.68 -14.33
C ASP A 378 -26.89 -19.69 -13.78
N LEU A 379 -26.05 -20.10 -12.81
CA LEU A 379 -24.96 -19.27 -12.28
C LEU A 379 -23.99 -18.87 -13.39
N MET A 380 -23.53 -19.85 -14.16
CA MET A 380 -22.56 -19.62 -15.23
C MET A 380 -23.14 -18.73 -16.34
N LEU A 381 -24.44 -18.86 -16.63
CA LEU A 381 -25.14 -17.95 -17.55
C LEU A 381 -25.28 -16.53 -16.97
N ALA A 382 -25.51 -16.39 -15.66
CA ALA A 382 -25.60 -15.09 -15.01
C ALA A 382 -24.24 -14.36 -15.05
N GLN A 383 -23.15 -15.06 -14.73
CA GLN A 383 -21.78 -14.52 -14.82
C GLN A 383 -21.42 -14.12 -16.26
N GLN A 384 -21.77 -14.96 -17.24
CA GLN A 384 -21.54 -14.64 -18.65
C GLN A 384 -22.33 -13.41 -19.10
N ARG A 385 -23.60 -13.26 -18.65
CA ARG A 385 -24.41 -12.07 -18.93
C ARG A 385 -23.79 -10.82 -18.34
N HIS A 386 -23.41 -10.86 -17.05
CA HIS A 386 -22.77 -9.74 -16.37
C HIS A 386 -21.51 -9.27 -17.11
N LEU A 387 -20.65 -10.21 -17.52
CA LEU A 387 -19.45 -9.89 -18.29
C LEU A 387 -19.77 -9.25 -19.65
N LEU A 388 -20.75 -9.79 -20.39
CA LEU A 388 -21.16 -9.24 -21.69
C LEU A 388 -21.87 -7.89 -21.57
N ASP A 389 -22.55 -7.62 -20.45
CA ASP A 389 -23.24 -6.36 -20.18
C ASP A 389 -22.26 -5.19 -20.06
N ARG A 390 -21.03 -5.47 -19.63
CA ARG A 390 -19.93 -4.51 -19.51
C ARG A 390 -19.14 -4.32 -20.80
N MET A 391 -19.37 -5.15 -21.82
CA MET A 391 -18.71 -5.03 -23.13
C MET A 391 -19.48 -4.06 -24.05
N LYS A 392 -18.73 -3.31 -24.88
CA LYS A 392 -19.29 -2.45 -25.93
C LYS A 392 -19.68 -3.27 -27.18
N ILE A 393 -20.69 -4.15 -27.04
CA ILE A 393 -21.23 -5.01 -28.11
C ILE A 393 -22.73 -4.76 -28.33
N THR A 394 -23.26 -5.15 -29.48
CA THR A 394 -24.70 -4.97 -29.77
C THR A 394 -25.56 -5.98 -28.99
N PRO A 395 -26.85 -5.68 -28.74
CA PRO A 395 -27.77 -6.64 -28.11
C PRO A 395 -27.87 -7.97 -28.87
N GLU A 396 -27.83 -7.95 -30.20
CA GLU A 396 -27.88 -9.15 -31.03
C GLU A 396 -26.63 -10.03 -30.84
N GLU A 397 -25.44 -9.41 -30.80
CA GLU A 397 -24.18 -10.12 -30.56
C GLU A 397 -24.14 -10.71 -29.14
N ARG A 398 -24.60 -9.95 -28.15
CA ARG A 398 -24.74 -10.41 -26.77
C ARG A 398 -25.65 -11.63 -26.68
N GLN A 399 -26.82 -11.57 -27.31
CA GLN A 399 -27.78 -12.67 -27.31
C GLN A 399 -27.22 -13.92 -28.01
N ALA A 400 -26.52 -13.74 -29.14
CA ALA A 400 -25.87 -14.85 -29.85
C ALA A 400 -24.81 -15.56 -28.99
N LYS A 401 -24.00 -14.80 -28.22
CA LYS A 401 -23.03 -15.37 -27.28
C LYS A 401 -23.69 -16.11 -26.12
N ILE A 402 -24.80 -15.58 -25.57
CA ILE A 402 -25.59 -16.27 -24.53
C ILE A 402 -26.18 -17.58 -25.07
N ASP A 403 -26.73 -17.58 -26.28
CA ASP A 403 -27.32 -18.77 -26.87
C ASP A 403 -26.27 -19.83 -27.25
N ALA A 404 -25.07 -19.39 -27.65
CA ALA A 404 -23.93 -20.29 -27.81
C ALA A 404 -23.55 -20.95 -26.46
N GLN A 405 -23.50 -20.16 -25.38
CA GLN A 405 -23.19 -20.68 -24.04
C GLN A 405 -24.23 -21.70 -23.57
N LYS A 406 -25.54 -21.45 -23.81
CA LYS A 406 -26.61 -22.41 -23.50
C LYS A 406 -26.42 -23.73 -24.24
N LYS A 407 -26.11 -23.69 -25.54
CA LYS A 407 -25.85 -24.90 -26.33
C LYS A 407 -24.67 -25.71 -25.77
N ILE A 408 -23.63 -25.02 -25.31
CA ILE A 408 -22.49 -25.65 -24.63
C ILE A 408 -22.97 -26.33 -23.33
N HIS A 409 -23.73 -25.62 -22.50
CA HIS A 409 -24.26 -26.19 -21.25
C HIS A 409 -25.14 -27.42 -21.51
N ASP A 410 -26.05 -27.36 -22.49
CA ASP A 410 -26.94 -28.47 -22.86
C ASP A 410 -26.14 -29.69 -23.35
N ALA A 411 -25.10 -29.46 -24.16
CA ALA A 411 -24.23 -30.53 -24.65
C ALA A 411 -23.48 -31.22 -23.50
N VAL A 412 -23.00 -30.44 -22.53
CA VAL A 412 -22.32 -30.95 -21.33
C VAL A 412 -23.27 -31.73 -20.44
N LEU A 413 -24.44 -31.17 -20.11
CA LEU A 413 -25.43 -31.80 -19.22
C LEU A 413 -26.06 -33.05 -19.83
N SER A 414 -26.26 -33.08 -21.15
CA SER A 414 -26.84 -34.24 -21.85
C SER A 414 -25.82 -35.29 -22.26
N GLY A 415 -24.52 -34.94 -22.28
CA GLY A 415 -23.44 -35.76 -22.83
C GLY A 415 -23.51 -35.97 -24.36
N LYS A 416 -24.37 -35.23 -25.07
CA LYS A 416 -24.58 -35.35 -26.53
C LYS A 416 -24.07 -34.12 -27.25
N GLY A 417 -23.41 -34.29 -28.40
CA GLY A 417 -22.98 -33.18 -29.25
C GLY A 417 -21.68 -32.49 -28.81
N LEU A 418 -20.98 -33.01 -27.81
CA LEU A 418 -19.64 -32.54 -27.38
C LEU A 418 -18.63 -32.57 -28.54
N ASP A 419 -18.74 -33.57 -29.44
CA ASP A 419 -17.88 -33.72 -30.62
C ASP A 419 -18.07 -32.64 -31.69
N ALA A 420 -19.18 -31.90 -31.64
CA ALA A 420 -19.45 -30.81 -32.56
C ALA A 420 -18.92 -29.45 -32.05
N LEU A 421 -18.44 -29.38 -30.79
CA LEU A 421 -17.85 -28.15 -30.24
C LEU A 421 -16.43 -27.93 -30.77
N PRO A 422 -16.00 -26.67 -30.97
CA PRO A 422 -14.61 -26.34 -31.26
C PRO A 422 -13.63 -26.99 -30.27
N ALA A 423 -12.45 -27.39 -30.73
CA ALA A 423 -11.51 -28.20 -29.93
C ALA A 423 -10.99 -27.47 -28.67
N ASP A 424 -10.85 -26.15 -28.75
CA ASP A 424 -10.53 -25.26 -27.64
C ASP A 424 -11.67 -25.21 -26.60
N VAL A 425 -12.92 -25.06 -27.03
CA VAL A 425 -14.10 -25.09 -26.15
C VAL A 425 -14.26 -26.47 -25.50
N ARG A 426 -14.06 -27.54 -26.26
CA ARG A 426 -14.15 -28.92 -25.78
C ARG A 426 -13.16 -29.20 -24.65
N ARG A 427 -11.92 -28.72 -24.78
CA ARG A 427 -10.89 -28.84 -23.72
C ARG A 427 -11.29 -28.12 -22.44
N THR A 428 -12.01 -27.01 -22.54
CA THR A 428 -12.46 -26.23 -21.38
C THR A 428 -13.62 -26.90 -20.66
N VAL A 429 -14.54 -27.55 -21.39
CA VAL A 429 -15.74 -28.19 -20.81
C VAL A 429 -15.56 -29.66 -20.45
N ASP A 430 -14.50 -30.30 -20.94
CA ASP A 430 -14.08 -31.66 -20.56
C ASP A 430 -13.29 -31.65 -19.24
N ASN A 431 -13.94 -31.13 -18.19
CA ASN A 431 -13.41 -31.01 -16.84
C ASN A 431 -14.48 -31.52 -15.85
N ALA A 432 -14.17 -32.56 -15.09
CA ALA A 432 -15.10 -33.19 -14.15
C ALA A 432 -15.65 -32.22 -13.10
N GLU A 433 -14.85 -31.28 -12.60
CA GLU A 433 -15.27 -30.27 -11.63
C GLU A 433 -16.32 -29.36 -12.27
N PHE A 434 -15.99 -28.80 -13.44
CA PHE A 434 -16.89 -27.93 -14.21
C PHE A 434 -18.20 -28.62 -14.56
N GLN A 435 -18.16 -29.87 -15.05
CA GLN A 435 -19.36 -30.66 -15.38
C GLN A 435 -20.23 -30.90 -14.15
N SER A 436 -19.61 -31.24 -13.01
CA SER A 436 -20.34 -31.48 -11.76
C SER A 436 -20.89 -30.19 -11.14
N LEU A 437 -20.20 -29.06 -11.30
CA LEU A 437 -20.70 -27.73 -10.95
C LEU A 437 -21.90 -27.38 -11.81
N LEU A 438 -21.81 -27.54 -13.13
CA LEU A 438 -22.91 -27.25 -14.06
C LEU A 438 -24.17 -28.07 -13.73
N ALA A 439 -24.00 -29.34 -13.36
CA ALA A 439 -25.08 -30.25 -12.96
C ALA A 439 -25.59 -30.03 -11.52
N SER A 440 -24.94 -29.16 -10.73
CA SER A 440 -25.31 -28.93 -9.34
C SER A 440 -26.66 -28.20 -9.21
N ASP A 441 -27.42 -28.61 -8.21
CA ASP A 441 -28.78 -28.12 -7.94
C ASP A 441 -28.95 -27.93 -6.42
N PRO A 442 -28.70 -26.71 -5.91
CA PRO A 442 -28.85 -26.40 -4.49
C PRO A 442 -30.24 -26.72 -3.94
N ALA A 443 -31.31 -26.62 -4.74
CA ALA A 443 -32.67 -26.92 -4.30
C ALA A 443 -32.88 -28.41 -4.03
N LYS A 444 -32.21 -29.29 -4.78
CA LYS A 444 -32.17 -30.74 -4.48
C LYS A 444 -31.32 -31.04 -3.25
N LEU A 445 -30.13 -30.45 -3.15
CA LEU A 445 -29.20 -30.67 -2.04
C LEU A 445 -29.79 -30.22 -0.70
N MET A 446 -30.42 -29.04 -0.66
CA MET A 446 -30.99 -28.42 0.53
C MET A 446 -32.04 -29.31 1.22
N LYS A 447 -32.79 -30.12 0.44
CA LYS A 447 -33.79 -31.06 0.99
C LYS A 447 -33.19 -32.13 1.90
N ALA A 448 -31.93 -32.48 1.68
CA ALA A 448 -31.23 -33.51 2.45
C ALA A 448 -30.43 -32.93 3.64
N VAL A 449 -30.31 -31.61 3.75
CA VAL A 449 -29.55 -30.96 4.83
C VAL A 449 -30.47 -30.64 6.01
N SER A 450 -30.29 -31.35 7.12
CA SER A 450 -31.12 -31.20 8.34
C SER A 450 -30.48 -30.35 9.44
N LEU A 451 -29.40 -29.63 9.12
CA LEU A 451 -28.59 -28.84 10.04
C LEU A 451 -28.99 -27.34 10.04
N PRO A 452 -28.73 -26.60 11.13
CA PRO A 452 -28.75 -25.14 11.13
C PRO A 452 -27.82 -24.55 10.07
N LEU A 453 -28.24 -23.44 9.47
CA LEU A 453 -27.50 -22.74 8.42
C LEU A 453 -27.22 -21.29 8.80
N LEU A 454 -26.02 -20.82 8.46
CA LEU A 454 -25.71 -19.40 8.32
C LEU A 454 -25.44 -19.13 6.83
N ILE A 455 -26.08 -18.13 6.25
CA ILE A 455 -25.92 -17.71 4.86
C ILE A 455 -25.33 -16.31 4.88
N LEU A 456 -24.09 -16.15 4.40
CA LEU A 456 -23.37 -14.89 4.41
C LEU A 456 -23.07 -14.44 2.98
N GLN A 457 -23.36 -13.19 2.65
CA GLN A 457 -23.27 -12.68 1.28
C GLN A 457 -22.81 -11.23 1.27
N GLY A 458 -21.83 -10.88 0.43
CA GLY A 458 -21.48 -9.49 0.17
C GLY A 458 -22.53 -8.81 -0.69
N GLU A 459 -22.95 -7.59 -0.35
CA GLU A 459 -23.95 -6.84 -1.12
C GLU A 459 -23.44 -6.36 -2.49
N LEU A 460 -22.12 -6.25 -2.65
CA LEU A 460 -21.48 -5.90 -3.93
C LEU A 460 -20.94 -7.15 -4.67
N ASP A 461 -21.38 -8.35 -4.30
CA ASP A 461 -20.93 -9.56 -5.00
C ASP A 461 -21.53 -9.63 -6.41
N THR A 462 -20.68 -9.49 -7.42
CA THR A 462 -21.05 -9.60 -8.85
C THR A 462 -20.84 -10.99 -9.42
N GLN A 463 -20.11 -11.87 -8.72
CA GLN A 463 -19.87 -13.25 -9.15
C GLN A 463 -21.00 -14.18 -8.71
N VAL A 464 -21.51 -13.97 -7.50
CA VAL A 464 -22.70 -14.64 -6.94
C VAL A 464 -23.62 -13.55 -6.40
N GLU A 465 -24.53 -13.07 -7.26
CA GLU A 465 -25.40 -11.93 -6.94
C GLU A 465 -26.14 -12.09 -5.60
N PRO A 466 -26.36 -11.02 -4.82
CA PRO A 466 -26.94 -11.09 -3.47
C PRO A 466 -28.28 -11.82 -3.36
N LYS A 467 -29.08 -11.85 -4.44
CA LYS A 467 -30.34 -12.60 -4.53
C LYS A 467 -30.18 -14.10 -4.29
N ASN A 468 -28.99 -14.66 -4.49
CA ASN A 468 -28.69 -16.07 -4.22
C ASN A 468 -28.84 -16.41 -2.74
N ALA A 469 -28.47 -15.49 -1.84
CA ALA A 469 -28.66 -15.68 -0.40
C ALA A 469 -30.15 -15.79 -0.03
N ASP A 470 -31.01 -14.99 -0.66
CA ASP A 470 -32.46 -15.02 -0.45
C ASP A 470 -33.04 -16.37 -0.95
N LEU A 471 -32.63 -16.81 -2.14
CA LEU A 471 -33.05 -18.10 -2.69
C LEU A 471 -32.63 -19.27 -1.79
N LEU A 472 -31.41 -19.26 -1.24
CA LEU A 472 -30.96 -20.27 -0.30
C LEU A 472 -31.80 -20.26 0.99
N ALA A 473 -32.15 -19.07 1.49
CA ALA A 473 -32.99 -18.92 2.68
C ALA A 473 -34.42 -19.47 2.45
N GLU A 474 -35.01 -19.17 1.30
CA GLU A 474 -36.31 -19.72 0.91
C GLU A 474 -36.28 -21.25 0.81
N MET A 475 -35.22 -21.81 0.22
CA MET A 475 -35.03 -23.26 0.15
C MET A 475 -34.86 -23.86 1.54
N ALA A 476 -34.11 -23.19 2.43
CA ALA A 476 -33.89 -23.62 3.80
C ALA A 476 -35.18 -23.63 4.63
N ALA A 477 -36.07 -22.66 4.44
CA ALA A 477 -37.36 -22.58 5.12
C ALA A 477 -38.33 -23.73 4.74
N ARG A 478 -38.19 -24.30 3.54
CA ARG A 478 -39.04 -25.40 3.03
C ARG A 478 -38.61 -26.79 3.49
N ARG A 479 -37.57 -26.91 4.33
CA ARG A 479 -37.06 -28.20 4.83
C ARG A 479 -38.04 -28.82 5.83
N LYS A 480 -38.20 -30.16 5.81
CA LYS A 480 -39.19 -30.93 6.60
C LYS A 480 -39.23 -30.64 8.11
N LYS A 481 -38.14 -30.17 8.70
CA LYS A 481 -38.03 -29.83 10.14
C LYS A 481 -37.64 -28.37 10.40
N ALA A 482 -37.44 -27.59 9.33
CA ALA A 482 -37.01 -26.19 9.33
C ALA A 482 -36.03 -25.81 10.47
N PRO A 483 -34.85 -26.46 10.56
CA PRO A 483 -33.81 -25.99 11.48
C PRO A 483 -33.43 -24.54 11.13
N PRO A 484 -32.96 -23.74 12.11
CA PRO A 484 -32.70 -22.31 11.90
C PRO A 484 -31.81 -22.05 10.69
N ALA A 485 -32.18 -21.04 9.91
CA ALA A 485 -31.36 -20.51 8.83
C ALA A 485 -31.28 -18.99 9.00
N GLU A 486 -30.08 -18.48 9.24
CA GLU A 486 -29.81 -17.06 9.39
C GLU A 486 -29.17 -16.52 8.11
N VAL A 487 -29.58 -15.33 7.68
CA VAL A 487 -29.04 -14.66 6.48
C VAL A 487 -28.40 -13.36 6.91
N VAL A 488 -27.14 -13.18 6.54
CA VAL A 488 -26.35 -11.97 6.80
C VAL A 488 -25.87 -11.44 5.45
N LYS A 489 -26.41 -10.29 5.04
CA LYS A 489 -25.87 -9.52 3.91
C LYS A 489 -24.94 -8.45 4.46
N VAL A 490 -23.70 -8.41 3.96
CA VAL A 490 -22.66 -7.51 4.44
C VAL A 490 -22.56 -6.34 3.46
N PRO A 491 -22.89 -5.11 3.89
CA PRO A 491 -22.83 -3.93 3.03
C PRO A 491 -21.40 -3.63 2.58
N GLY A 492 -21.25 -3.15 1.35
CA GLY A 492 -19.97 -2.61 0.85
C GLY A 492 -18.86 -3.63 0.61
N VAL A 493 -19.12 -4.93 0.69
CA VAL A 493 -18.12 -5.98 0.40
C VAL A 493 -18.47 -6.79 -0.83
N ASN A 494 -17.44 -7.21 -1.57
CA ASN A 494 -17.55 -7.99 -2.80
C ASN A 494 -17.53 -9.51 -2.54
N HIS A 495 -17.38 -10.30 -3.62
CA HIS A 495 -17.27 -11.76 -3.57
C HIS A 495 -16.15 -12.30 -2.66
N LEU A 496 -15.04 -11.56 -2.53
CA LEU A 496 -13.89 -11.94 -1.71
C LEU A 496 -14.09 -11.58 -0.22
N LEU A 497 -15.26 -11.01 0.13
CA LEU A 497 -15.54 -10.38 1.43
C LEU A 497 -14.64 -9.17 1.72
N ALA A 498 -14.05 -8.58 0.69
CA ALA A 498 -13.26 -7.37 0.81
C ALA A 498 -14.12 -6.15 0.52
N THR A 499 -13.86 -5.06 1.24
CA THR A 499 -14.50 -3.76 0.99
C THR A 499 -14.25 -3.34 -0.46
N ALA A 500 -15.31 -3.00 -1.18
CA ALA A 500 -15.26 -2.66 -2.60
C ALA A 500 -16.17 -1.47 -2.93
N ALA A 501 -15.94 -0.83 -4.08
CA ALA A 501 -16.78 0.26 -4.54
C ALA A 501 -17.87 -0.25 -5.49
N THR A 502 -17.49 -1.05 -6.48
CA THR A 502 -18.42 -1.68 -7.44
C THR A 502 -18.54 -3.18 -7.23
N GLY A 503 -17.52 -3.80 -6.64
CA GLY A 503 -17.44 -5.25 -6.45
C GLY A 503 -17.10 -6.04 -7.71
N GLU A 504 -16.76 -5.35 -8.79
CA GLU A 504 -16.26 -5.93 -10.03
C GLU A 504 -14.87 -6.56 -9.85
N VAL A 505 -14.60 -7.62 -10.62
CA VAL A 505 -13.32 -8.35 -10.58
C VAL A 505 -12.13 -7.44 -10.95
N ASP A 506 -12.35 -6.40 -11.75
CA ASP A 506 -11.30 -5.45 -12.15
C ASP A 506 -10.77 -4.63 -10.97
N GLU A 507 -11.56 -4.44 -9.91
CA GLU A 507 -11.12 -3.74 -8.68
C GLU A 507 -10.14 -4.59 -7.87
N TYR A 508 -10.05 -5.90 -8.11
CA TYR A 508 -9.34 -6.82 -7.22
C TYR A 508 -7.84 -6.53 -7.15
N ALA A 509 -7.24 -6.05 -8.25
CA ALA A 509 -5.84 -5.65 -8.28
C ALA A 509 -5.54 -4.38 -7.44
N ALA A 510 -6.57 -3.59 -7.12
CA ALA A 510 -6.47 -2.35 -6.37
C ALA A 510 -6.83 -2.50 -4.87
N LEU A 511 -7.36 -3.65 -4.44
CA LEU A 511 -7.70 -3.93 -3.04
C LEU A 511 -6.40 -4.06 -2.20
N LYS A 512 -6.00 -2.97 -1.53
CA LYS A 512 -4.80 -2.91 -0.68
C LYS A 512 -5.15 -2.63 0.78
N ASP A 513 -5.58 -3.64 1.53
CA ASP A 513 -5.53 -3.60 3.01
C ASP A 513 -4.10 -3.84 3.50
N LYS A 514 -3.17 -2.94 3.13
CA LYS A 514 -1.77 -3.00 3.59
C LYS A 514 -1.60 -2.07 4.78
N THR A 515 -1.63 -2.62 5.99
CA THR A 515 -1.07 -1.91 7.15
C THR A 515 0.39 -2.30 7.30
N ALA A 516 1.30 -1.32 7.31
CA ALA A 516 2.69 -1.54 7.70
C ALA A 516 2.95 -0.99 9.11
N THR A 517 3.68 -1.74 9.92
CA THR A 517 4.21 -1.24 11.19
C THR A 517 5.43 -0.36 10.96
N LEU A 518 5.83 0.41 11.97
CA LEU A 518 7.11 1.16 11.95
C LEU A 518 8.31 0.23 11.68
N GLY A 519 8.27 -1.00 12.20
CA GLY A 519 9.30 -2.00 11.97
C GLY A 519 9.38 -2.40 10.49
N ASP A 520 8.24 -2.66 9.86
CA ASP A 520 8.15 -3.05 8.44
C ASP A 520 8.69 -1.93 7.54
N ILE A 521 8.30 -0.68 7.79
CA ILE A 521 8.75 0.47 7.01
C ILE A 521 10.26 0.67 7.16
N ARG A 522 10.80 0.55 8.38
CA ARG A 522 12.25 0.65 8.63
C ARG A 522 13.03 -0.48 7.99
N ALA A 523 12.49 -1.69 7.98
CA ALA A 523 13.13 -2.82 7.34
C ALA A 523 13.14 -2.65 5.81
N ALA A 524 12.05 -2.13 5.23
CA ALA A 524 11.92 -1.93 3.80
C ALA A 524 12.76 -0.76 3.26
N LEU A 525 12.85 0.35 3.98
CA LEU A 525 13.62 1.54 3.58
C LEU A 525 15.07 1.56 4.10
N GLY A 526 15.37 0.75 5.12
CA GLY A 526 16.64 0.75 5.82
C GLY A 526 17.69 -0.18 5.22
N GLY A 527 18.69 -0.51 6.04
CA GLY A 527 19.86 -1.28 5.63
C GLY A 527 21.14 -0.42 5.54
N PRO A 528 22.30 -1.03 5.26
CA PRO A 528 23.52 -0.28 5.01
C PRO A 528 23.39 0.54 3.73
N LEU A 529 24.06 1.70 3.68
CA LEU A 529 24.20 2.47 2.44
C LEU A 529 24.78 1.55 1.34
N PRO A 530 24.17 1.50 0.13
CA PRO A 530 24.65 0.62 -0.93
C PRO A 530 26.13 0.87 -1.25
N PRO A 531 26.96 -0.18 -1.41
CA PRO A 531 28.40 -0.02 -1.67
C PRO A 531 28.71 0.49 -3.08
N HIS A 532 27.72 0.45 -3.98
CA HIS A 532 27.82 0.82 -5.40
C HIS A 532 26.58 1.62 -5.82
N PRO A 533 26.68 2.47 -6.85
CA PRO A 533 25.52 3.17 -7.40
C PRO A 533 24.49 2.19 -8.00
N LEU A 534 23.22 2.52 -7.87
CA LEU A 534 22.08 1.83 -8.48
C LEU A 534 21.53 2.63 -9.67
N ASP A 535 20.73 1.98 -10.52
CA ASP A 535 20.02 2.69 -11.58
C ASP A 535 18.96 3.62 -10.98
N ALA A 536 18.83 4.84 -11.51
CA ALA A 536 17.90 5.83 -10.95
C ALA A 536 16.43 5.36 -11.00
N SER A 537 16.05 4.60 -12.03
CA SER A 537 14.68 4.07 -12.15
C SER A 537 14.41 2.96 -11.14
N GLU A 538 15.42 2.13 -10.84
CA GLU A 538 15.38 1.11 -9.78
C GLU A 538 15.22 1.77 -8.41
N VAL A 539 16.02 2.80 -8.10
CA VAL A 539 15.93 3.54 -6.83
C VAL A 539 14.53 4.13 -6.62
N VAL A 540 13.94 4.74 -7.65
CA VAL A 540 12.59 5.34 -7.54
C VAL A 540 11.51 4.26 -7.40
N ALA A 541 11.63 3.15 -8.14
CA ALA A 541 10.68 2.04 -8.05
C ALA A 541 10.73 1.36 -6.68
N ASP A 542 11.92 1.12 -6.14
CA ASP A 542 12.13 0.51 -4.83
C ASP A 542 11.64 1.43 -3.70
N LEU A 543 11.94 2.73 -3.78
CA LEU A 543 11.42 3.73 -2.84
C LEU A 543 9.89 3.72 -2.82
N ALA A 544 9.26 3.74 -4.00
CA ALA A 544 7.80 3.73 -4.09
C ALA A 544 7.22 2.44 -3.49
N ALA A 545 7.77 1.28 -3.83
CA ALA A 545 7.30 -0.02 -3.33
C ALA A 545 7.47 -0.15 -1.81
N ALA A 546 8.60 0.30 -1.26
CA ALA A 546 8.90 0.24 0.17
C ALA A 546 8.09 1.24 0.99
N ALA A 547 7.87 2.47 0.46
CA ALA A 547 7.16 3.52 1.17
C ALA A 547 5.64 3.38 1.10
N GLU A 548 5.07 2.90 -0.02
CA GLU A 548 3.62 2.87 -0.28
C GLU A 548 2.76 2.34 0.90
N PRO A 549 3.12 1.23 1.58
CA PRO A 549 2.34 0.71 2.71
C PRO A 549 2.28 1.65 3.94
N GLY A 550 3.21 2.59 4.05
CA GLY A 550 3.28 3.57 5.14
C GLY A 550 2.81 4.97 4.75
N LEU A 551 2.41 5.19 3.49
CA LEU A 551 1.95 6.51 3.03
C LEU A 551 0.55 6.80 3.57
N VAL A 552 0.40 7.99 4.16
CA VAL A 552 -0.91 8.54 4.51
C VAL A 552 -1.44 9.29 3.28
N THR A 553 -2.68 9.01 2.89
CA THR A 553 -3.37 9.60 1.72
C THR A 553 -3.83 11.04 2.00
N THR A 554 -2.91 11.89 2.45
CA THR A 554 -3.15 13.30 2.84
C THR A 554 -3.73 14.17 1.73
N SER A 555 -3.43 13.84 0.47
CA SER A 555 -4.00 14.52 -0.70
C SER A 555 -5.42 14.06 -1.07
N GLY A 556 -5.92 13.00 -0.43
CA GLY A 556 -7.23 12.42 -0.71
C GLY A 556 -8.39 13.23 -0.12
N PRO A 557 -9.61 13.10 -0.67
CA PRO A 557 -10.75 13.95 -0.35
C PRO A 557 -11.33 13.74 1.06
N ARG A 558 -10.95 12.65 1.75
CA ARG A 558 -11.41 12.26 3.10
C ARG A 558 -10.35 12.36 4.19
N TYR A 559 -9.28 13.11 3.91
CA TYR A 559 -8.30 13.47 4.92
C TYR A 559 -8.68 14.84 5.52
N PHE A 560 -9.09 14.84 6.80
CA PHE A 560 -9.60 16.01 7.51
C PHE A 560 -8.78 16.38 8.75
N GLY A 561 -7.67 15.69 9.01
CA GLY A 561 -6.84 16.02 10.16
C GLY A 561 -5.79 17.10 9.84
N PHE A 562 -5.31 17.75 10.89
CA PHE A 562 -4.54 19.01 10.76
C PHE A 562 -5.25 20.05 9.90
N VAL A 563 -4.56 21.10 9.47
CA VAL A 563 -5.03 21.93 8.36
C VAL A 563 -4.12 21.61 7.21
N THR A 564 -4.56 20.68 6.36
CA THR A 564 -3.80 20.13 5.25
C THR A 564 -4.66 20.23 4.00
N GLY A 565 -4.13 20.87 2.96
CA GLY A 565 -4.74 20.86 1.65
C GLY A 565 -4.48 19.56 0.92
N GLY A 566 -5.21 19.36 -0.17
CA GLY A 566 -4.77 18.47 -1.23
C GLY A 566 -3.65 19.12 -2.05
N ALA A 567 -3.44 18.59 -3.26
CA ALA A 567 -2.50 19.16 -4.22
C ALA A 567 -3.17 19.32 -5.57
N LEU A 568 -3.19 20.54 -6.12
CA LEU A 568 -3.76 20.80 -7.43
C LEU A 568 -2.88 20.17 -8.53
N PRO A 569 -3.46 19.48 -9.54
CA PRO A 569 -2.68 18.85 -10.59
C PRO A 569 -1.71 19.79 -11.31
N ALA A 570 -2.13 21.03 -11.58
CA ALA A 570 -1.28 22.04 -12.21
C ALA A 570 -0.10 22.46 -11.32
N ALA A 571 -0.32 22.57 -10.01
CA ALA A 571 0.73 22.94 -9.06
C ALA A 571 1.72 21.79 -8.83
N VAL A 572 1.24 20.54 -8.79
CA VAL A 572 2.09 19.33 -8.73
C VAL A 572 2.96 19.22 -9.98
N ALA A 573 2.37 19.40 -11.17
CA ALA A 573 3.12 19.39 -12.43
C ALA A 573 4.16 20.51 -12.48
N ALA A 574 3.82 21.71 -12.00
CA ALA A 574 4.76 22.82 -11.90
C ALA A 574 5.92 22.53 -10.95
N GLU A 575 5.68 21.84 -9.83
CA GLU A 575 6.75 21.38 -8.93
C GLU A 575 7.66 20.35 -9.59
N TRP A 576 7.14 19.40 -10.37
CA TRP A 576 7.98 18.46 -11.12
C TRP A 576 8.89 19.19 -12.12
N VAL A 577 8.36 20.21 -12.79
CA VAL A 577 9.14 21.05 -13.71
C VAL A 577 10.17 21.90 -12.95
N ALA A 578 9.78 22.52 -11.83
CA ALA A 578 10.68 23.32 -11.01
C ALA A 578 11.85 22.47 -10.45
N ALA A 579 11.55 21.26 -10.00
CA ALA A 579 12.57 20.29 -9.56
C ALA A 579 13.49 19.87 -10.70
N ALA A 580 12.97 19.72 -11.92
CA ALA A 580 13.79 19.40 -13.11
C ALA A 580 14.70 20.57 -13.53
N TRP A 581 14.31 21.82 -13.29
CA TRP A 581 15.16 23.00 -13.56
C TRP A 581 16.20 23.28 -12.48
N ASP A 582 15.93 22.86 -11.23
CA ASP A 582 16.81 22.94 -10.06
C ASP A 582 17.55 24.28 -9.91
N GLN A 583 16.82 25.38 -10.09
CA GLN A 583 17.37 26.73 -10.00
C GLN A 583 17.32 27.25 -8.56
N ASN A 584 18.43 27.82 -8.08
CA ASN A 584 18.43 28.57 -6.84
C ASN A 584 17.80 29.95 -7.05
N ALA A 585 16.64 30.17 -6.42
CA ALA A 585 15.78 31.33 -6.62
C ALA A 585 16.05 32.47 -5.61
N GLY A 586 17.29 32.60 -5.12
CA GLY A 586 17.69 33.63 -4.17
C GLY A 586 17.89 35.01 -4.80
N LEU A 587 18.58 35.06 -5.94
CA LEU A 587 18.89 36.29 -6.67
C LEU A 587 18.30 36.25 -8.08
N PHE A 588 17.93 37.41 -8.60
CA PHE A 588 17.44 37.56 -9.97
C PHE A 588 18.44 36.99 -10.99
N VAL A 589 19.73 37.32 -10.87
CA VAL A 589 20.77 36.83 -11.79
C VAL A 589 20.92 35.30 -11.79
N MET A 590 20.53 34.64 -10.70
CA MET A 590 20.62 33.19 -10.56
C MET A 590 19.38 32.48 -11.11
N SER A 591 18.22 33.13 -11.11
CA SER A 591 17.00 32.58 -11.71
C SER A 591 15.96 33.67 -12.06
N PRO A 592 16.13 34.36 -13.21
CA PRO A 592 15.26 35.48 -13.58
C PRO A 592 13.79 35.07 -13.68
N THR A 593 13.52 33.92 -14.30
CA THR A 593 12.14 33.41 -14.47
C THR A 593 11.48 33.07 -13.14
N ALA A 594 12.22 32.52 -12.18
CA ALA A 594 11.67 32.20 -10.86
C ALA A 594 11.35 33.48 -10.08
N ALA A 595 12.24 34.49 -10.13
CA ALA A 595 12.03 35.78 -9.49
C ALA A 595 10.77 36.48 -10.04
N VAL A 596 10.62 36.55 -11.36
CA VAL A 596 9.47 37.18 -12.02
C VAL A 596 8.18 36.41 -11.79
N ALA A 597 8.21 35.07 -11.83
CA ALA A 597 7.02 34.26 -11.54
C ALA A 597 6.54 34.46 -10.11
N GLU A 598 7.47 34.57 -9.15
CA GLU A 598 7.17 34.86 -7.76
C GLU A 598 6.59 36.26 -7.56
N GLU A 599 7.18 37.28 -8.19
CA GLU A 599 6.67 38.65 -8.17
C GLU A 599 5.22 38.72 -8.68
N ILE A 600 4.95 38.12 -9.85
CA ILE A 600 3.62 38.08 -10.45
C ILE A 600 2.62 37.35 -9.54
N ALA A 601 2.98 36.17 -9.04
CA ALA A 601 2.14 35.41 -8.12
C ALA A 601 1.88 36.21 -6.83
N GLY A 602 2.90 36.89 -6.31
CA GLY A 602 2.81 37.77 -5.16
C GLY A 602 1.84 38.92 -5.35
N GLN A 603 1.88 39.60 -6.49
CA GLN A 603 0.94 40.68 -6.81
C GLN A 603 -0.49 40.17 -6.91
N TRP A 604 -0.71 39.00 -7.53
CA TRP A 604 -2.03 38.38 -7.55
C TRP A 604 -2.52 38.02 -6.17
N LEU A 605 -1.65 37.52 -5.28
CA LEU A 605 -2.02 37.22 -3.90
C LEU A 605 -2.43 38.47 -3.12
N ILE A 606 -1.70 39.58 -3.26
CA ILE A 606 -2.07 40.87 -2.64
C ILE A 606 -3.47 41.29 -3.09
N ASP A 607 -3.74 41.24 -4.40
CA ASP A 607 -5.03 41.60 -4.98
C ASP A 607 -6.16 40.60 -4.64
N LEU A 608 -5.82 39.32 -4.42
CA LEU A 608 -6.77 38.26 -4.11
C LEU A 608 -7.17 38.29 -2.64
N LEU A 609 -6.20 38.50 -1.76
CA LEU A 609 -6.37 38.63 -0.31
C LEU A 609 -6.78 40.04 0.12
N ARG A 610 -6.95 40.97 -0.84
CA ARG A 610 -7.39 42.36 -0.63
C ARG A 610 -6.49 43.13 0.35
N LEU A 611 -5.20 42.82 0.33
CA LEU A 611 -4.20 43.50 1.14
C LEU A 611 -3.83 44.85 0.51
N PRO A 612 -3.20 45.78 1.26
CA PRO A 612 -2.74 47.03 0.69
C PRO A 612 -1.80 46.81 -0.50
N ARG A 613 -2.04 47.50 -1.63
CA ARG A 613 -1.29 47.30 -2.88
C ARG A 613 0.22 47.53 -2.77
N HIS A 614 0.66 48.32 -1.78
CA HIS A 614 2.07 48.60 -1.51
C HIS A 614 2.73 47.54 -0.61
N ALA A 615 1.97 46.56 -0.11
CA ALA A 615 2.52 45.52 0.74
C ALA A 615 3.58 44.73 -0.04
N SER A 616 4.68 44.41 0.65
CA SER A 616 5.66 43.47 0.13
C SER A 616 5.23 42.04 0.44
N VAL A 617 5.81 41.08 -0.28
CA VAL A 617 5.53 39.64 -0.15
C VAL A 617 6.83 38.85 -0.05
N GLY A 618 6.81 37.71 0.63
CA GLY A 618 7.90 36.73 0.68
C GLY A 618 7.35 35.31 0.68
N PHE A 619 8.05 34.38 0.01
CA PHE A 619 7.64 32.99 -0.14
C PHE A 619 8.56 32.07 0.66
N VAL A 620 8.06 31.62 1.81
CA VAL A 620 8.80 30.86 2.83
C VAL A 620 8.34 29.40 2.87
N THR A 621 8.92 28.60 3.77
CA THR A 621 8.57 27.17 3.91
C THR A 621 7.15 26.93 4.47
N GLY A 622 6.63 27.85 5.27
CA GLY A 622 5.29 27.74 5.86
C GLY A 622 4.99 28.85 6.86
N ALA A 623 3.77 28.84 7.43
CA ALA A 623 3.30 29.90 8.32
C ALA A 623 4.19 30.15 9.54
N HIS A 624 4.92 29.14 10.05
CA HIS A 624 5.88 29.36 11.12
C HIS A 624 7.03 30.28 10.67
N MET A 625 7.60 30.05 9.48
CA MET A 625 8.61 30.95 8.93
C MET A 625 8.00 32.27 8.45
N ALA A 626 6.74 32.30 8.03
CA ALA A 626 6.06 33.54 7.68
C ALA A 626 5.86 34.44 8.89
N ASN A 627 5.41 33.87 10.02
CA ASN A 627 5.32 34.54 11.30
C ASN A 627 6.72 35.02 11.76
N PHE A 628 7.76 34.18 11.64
CA PHE A 628 9.13 34.59 11.96
C PHE A 628 9.56 35.82 11.17
N THR A 629 9.41 35.80 9.84
CA THR A 629 9.79 36.90 8.97
C THR A 629 9.00 38.17 9.27
N ALA A 630 7.68 38.05 9.45
CA ALA A 630 6.80 39.16 9.79
C ALA A 630 7.16 39.80 11.15
N LEU A 631 7.47 38.98 12.15
CA LEU A 631 7.82 39.43 13.50
C LEU A 631 9.26 39.95 13.56
N ALA A 632 10.16 39.48 12.71
CA ALA A 632 11.49 40.06 12.55
C ALA A 632 11.39 41.50 11.99
N ALA A 633 10.55 41.70 10.97
CA ALA A 633 10.27 43.03 10.43
C ALA A 633 9.64 43.95 11.48
N ALA A 634 8.70 43.43 12.28
CA ALA A 634 8.10 44.15 13.40
C ALA A 634 9.15 44.57 14.45
N ARG A 635 10.02 43.63 14.84
CA ARG A 635 11.11 43.86 15.79
C ARG A 635 12.08 44.92 15.29
N HIS A 636 12.52 44.81 14.03
CA HIS A 636 13.39 45.78 13.39
C HIS A 636 12.76 47.18 13.46
N GLU A 637 11.55 47.34 12.94
CA GLU A 637 10.93 48.66 12.85
C GLU A 637 10.64 49.28 14.23
N LEU A 638 10.18 48.48 15.19
CA LEU A 638 9.88 48.95 16.54
C LEU A 638 11.14 49.36 17.31
N LEU A 639 12.24 48.62 17.18
CA LEU A 639 13.51 48.97 17.81
C LEU A 639 14.17 50.17 17.11
N ARG A 640 14.10 50.24 15.78
CA ARG A 640 14.56 51.40 15.00
C ARG A 640 13.82 52.67 15.41
N ARG A 641 12.48 52.61 15.59
CA ARG A 641 11.68 53.74 16.12
C ARG A 641 12.10 54.14 17.54
N ALA A 642 12.61 53.19 18.33
CA ALA A 642 13.18 53.45 19.64
C ALA A 642 14.66 53.88 19.61
N GLY A 643 15.24 54.09 18.42
CA GLY A 643 16.62 54.54 18.23
C GLY A 643 17.67 53.44 18.44
N TYR A 644 17.31 52.17 18.27
CA TYR A 644 18.20 51.02 18.46
C TYR A 644 18.33 50.19 17.17
N ASP A 645 19.57 49.85 16.78
CA ASP A 645 19.89 49.03 15.61
C ASP A 645 20.12 47.58 16.04
N VAL A 646 19.11 46.74 15.90
CA VAL A 646 19.17 45.35 16.39
C VAL A 646 20.01 44.43 15.50
N GLU A 647 20.10 44.75 14.22
CA GLU A 647 20.93 44.01 13.27
C GLU A 647 22.43 44.27 13.51
N ALA A 648 22.81 45.47 13.95
CA ALA A 648 24.19 45.80 14.33
C ALA A 648 24.55 45.40 15.77
N ASP A 649 23.70 45.75 16.75
CA ASP A 649 24.05 45.70 18.18
C ASP A 649 23.52 44.45 18.91
N GLY A 650 22.66 43.66 18.26
CA GLY A 650 22.03 42.48 18.86
C GLY A 650 20.99 42.80 19.93
N LEU A 651 20.39 41.78 20.56
CA LEU A 651 19.24 41.95 21.48
C LEU A 651 19.60 42.22 22.94
N GLN A 652 20.87 42.03 23.32
CA GLN A 652 21.29 42.03 24.72
C GLN A 652 21.09 43.40 25.39
N ALA A 653 21.32 44.48 24.65
CA ALA A 653 21.15 45.86 25.12
C ALA A 653 19.89 46.55 24.54
N ALA A 654 19.08 45.83 23.78
CA ALA A 654 17.90 46.38 23.13
C ALA A 654 16.83 46.82 24.16
N PRO A 655 16.07 47.90 23.90
CA PRO A 655 14.85 48.19 24.62
C PRO A 655 13.94 46.96 24.69
N ARG A 656 13.31 46.75 25.84
CA ARG A 656 12.40 45.61 26.02
C ARG A 656 11.23 45.72 25.05
N LEU A 657 11.08 44.70 24.21
CA LEU A 657 9.94 44.54 23.32
C LEU A 657 8.81 43.80 24.06
N ASN A 658 7.62 44.38 24.08
CA ASN A 658 6.43 43.70 24.59
C ASN A 658 5.79 42.90 23.45
N VAL A 659 5.33 41.68 23.74
CA VAL A 659 4.58 40.88 22.77
C VAL A 659 3.27 40.44 23.40
N VAL A 660 2.17 40.83 22.79
CA VAL A 660 0.81 40.59 23.27
C VAL A 660 0.10 39.66 22.29
N VAL A 661 -0.46 38.56 22.80
CA VAL A 661 -1.12 37.53 22.00
C VAL A 661 -2.42 37.08 22.66
N GLY A 662 -3.34 36.49 21.91
CA GLY A 662 -4.53 35.87 22.48
C GLY A 662 -4.18 34.63 23.31
N ALA A 663 -5.02 34.27 24.29
CA ALA A 663 -4.83 33.07 25.11
C ALA A 663 -4.78 31.79 24.27
N GLU A 664 -5.51 31.78 23.14
CA GLU A 664 -5.60 30.68 22.17
C GLU A 664 -4.67 30.88 20.95
N VAL A 665 -3.58 31.65 21.09
CA VAL A 665 -2.59 31.85 20.02
C VAL A 665 -2.02 30.53 19.52
N HIS A 666 -1.82 30.42 18.20
CA HIS A 666 -1.18 29.24 17.63
C HIS A 666 0.31 29.16 18.05
N VAL A 667 0.75 27.93 18.36
CA VAL A 667 2.10 27.67 18.90
C VAL A 667 3.23 28.05 17.93
N SER A 668 2.97 28.15 16.63
CA SER A 668 3.97 28.62 15.64
C SER A 668 4.40 30.06 15.89
N VAL A 669 3.52 30.95 16.34
CA VAL A 669 3.87 32.34 16.71
C VAL A 669 4.85 32.32 17.89
N ILE A 670 4.57 31.49 18.91
CA ILE A 670 5.46 31.34 20.06
C ILE A 670 6.81 30.74 19.64
N GLY A 671 6.80 29.78 18.72
CA GLY A 671 8.01 29.22 18.12
C GLY A 671 8.83 30.27 17.37
N ALA A 672 8.19 31.11 16.56
CA ALA A 672 8.82 32.20 15.82
C ALA A 672 9.49 33.21 16.76
N LEU A 673 8.78 33.63 17.82
CA LEU A 673 9.33 34.53 18.84
C LEU A 673 10.56 33.96 19.52
N ARG A 674 10.57 32.66 19.83
CA ARG A 674 11.75 31.99 20.41
C ARG A 674 12.95 32.03 19.48
N LEU A 675 12.75 31.79 18.17
CA LEU A 675 13.81 31.90 17.16
C LEU A 675 14.35 33.33 17.07
N LEU A 676 13.50 34.33 17.29
CA LEU A 676 13.88 35.74 17.33
C LEU A 676 14.55 36.17 18.64
N GLY A 677 14.80 35.25 19.58
CA GLY A 677 15.40 35.57 20.87
C GLY A 677 14.44 36.17 21.90
N ILE A 678 13.13 36.15 21.63
CA ILE A 678 12.09 36.65 22.54
C ILE A 678 11.55 35.47 23.36
N GLY A 679 11.92 35.45 24.65
CA GLY A 679 11.56 34.36 25.55
C GLY A 679 10.06 34.26 25.83
N SER A 680 9.52 33.05 25.98
CA SER A 680 8.08 32.84 26.20
C SER A 680 7.53 33.49 27.47
N SER A 681 8.37 33.76 28.48
CA SER A 681 7.96 34.50 29.69
C SER A 681 7.70 35.99 29.44
N GLN A 682 8.12 36.51 28.28
CA GLN A 682 7.88 37.90 27.88
C GLN A 682 6.59 38.07 27.07
N VAL A 683 5.95 36.96 26.68
CA VAL A 683 4.69 36.97 25.95
C VAL A 683 3.54 37.19 26.92
N VAL A 684 2.84 38.30 26.77
CA VAL A 684 1.66 38.66 27.53
C VAL A 684 0.43 38.07 26.84
N ARG A 685 -0.36 37.28 27.55
CA ARG A 685 -1.59 36.68 27.02
C ARG A 685 -2.81 37.50 27.41
N VAL A 686 -3.65 37.78 26.43
CA VAL A 686 -4.96 38.42 26.58
C VAL A 686 -6.03 37.34 26.60
N GLU A 687 -7.07 37.53 27.43
CA GLU A 687 -8.20 36.60 27.48
C GLU A 687 -8.84 36.40 26.10
N ALA A 688 -9.26 35.16 25.82
CA ALA A 688 -10.05 34.81 24.66
C ALA A 688 -11.44 34.32 25.10
N ASP A 689 -12.43 34.48 24.25
CA ASP A 689 -13.78 33.96 24.49
C ASP A 689 -13.87 32.43 24.26
N GLY A 690 -15.08 31.86 24.42
CA GLY A 690 -15.33 30.43 24.24
C GLY A 690 -15.07 29.90 22.83
N GLN A 691 -14.97 30.79 21.83
CA GLN A 691 -14.63 30.47 20.45
C GLN A 691 -13.13 30.65 20.16
N GLY A 692 -12.35 31.11 21.14
CA GLY A 692 -10.92 31.38 21.01
C GLY A 692 -10.57 32.73 20.39
N ARG A 693 -11.53 33.67 20.32
CA ARG A 693 -11.31 35.03 19.82
C ARG A 693 -10.78 35.91 20.94
N MET A 694 -9.74 36.69 20.68
CA MET A 694 -9.20 37.68 21.59
C MET A 694 -10.28 38.70 21.99
N ARG A 695 -10.40 38.99 23.29
CA ARG A 695 -11.31 40.01 23.82
C ARG A 695 -10.74 41.43 23.64
N PRO A 696 -11.35 42.33 22.85
CA PRO A 696 -10.85 43.68 22.62
C PRO A 696 -10.65 44.51 23.88
N GLU A 697 -11.57 44.40 24.83
CA GLU A 697 -11.53 45.10 26.11
C GLU A 697 -10.30 44.68 26.93
N ALA A 698 -10.03 43.37 26.99
CA ALA A 698 -8.88 42.84 27.70
C ALA A 698 -7.56 43.21 27.00
N LEU A 699 -7.56 43.31 25.66
CA LEU A 699 -6.41 43.81 24.90
C LEU A 699 -6.15 45.28 25.23
N ALA A 700 -7.17 46.13 25.16
CA ALA A 700 -7.04 47.56 25.45
C ALA A 700 -6.50 47.79 26.87
N ASP A 701 -7.11 47.15 27.87
CA ASP A 701 -6.66 47.20 29.27
C ASP A 701 -5.20 46.75 29.43
N THR A 702 -4.79 45.73 28.67
CA THR A 702 -3.42 45.22 28.70
C THR A 702 -2.44 46.22 28.09
N LEU A 703 -2.78 46.81 26.94
CA LEU A 703 -1.94 47.81 26.27
C LEU A 703 -1.81 49.09 27.11
N ASP A 704 -2.87 49.53 27.79
CA ASP A 704 -2.85 50.71 28.68
C ASP A 704 -1.83 50.57 29.82
N ARG A 705 -1.48 49.34 30.21
CA ARG A 705 -0.50 49.03 31.27
C ARG A 705 0.92 48.82 30.78
N LEU A 706 1.12 48.72 29.47
CA LEU A 706 2.42 48.46 28.87
C LEU A 706 3.07 49.77 28.42
N SER A 707 4.39 49.83 28.53
CA SER A 707 5.19 50.95 28.03
C SER A 707 6.31 50.42 27.14
N GLY A 708 6.66 51.17 26.10
CA GLY A 708 7.71 50.81 25.16
C GLY A 708 7.21 50.07 23.92
N PRO A 709 8.13 49.65 23.04
CA PRO A 709 7.78 49.07 21.75
C PRO A 709 6.99 47.76 21.94
N THR A 710 5.89 47.61 21.20
CA THR A 710 4.92 46.54 21.44
C THR A 710 4.46 45.91 20.12
N ILE A 711 4.40 44.58 20.08
CA ILE A 711 3.79 43.78 19.02
C ILE A 711 2.50 43.16 19.55
N VAL A 712 1.41 43.28 18.79
CA VAL A 712 0.15 42.55 19.01
C VAL A 712 0.02 41.50 17.91
N CYS A 713 -0.15 40.23 18.28
CA CYS A 713 -0.44 39.16 17.31
C CYS A 713 -1.91 38.74 17.42
N ALA A 714 -2.67 39.02 16.37
CA ALA A 714 -4.03 38.56 16.17
C ALA A 714 -4.07 37.31 15.28
N GLN A 715 -5.17 36.58 15.29
CA GLN A 715 -5.37 35.39 14.47
C GLN A 715 -6.57 35.52 13.52
N ALA A 716 -6.37 35.07 12.27
CA ALA A 716 -7.43 34.85 11.29
C ALA A 716 -7.63 33.34 11.13
N GLY A 717 -8.63 32.79 11.82
CA GLY A 717 -8.91 31.36 11.84
C GLY A 717 -8.17 30.64 12.97
N ASN A 718 -8.82 30.50 14.12
CA ASN A 718 -8.35 29.66 15.22
C ASN A 718 -8.27 28.20 14.78
N VAL A 719 -7.16 27.53 15.11
CA VAL A 719 -6.88 26.17 14.61
C VAL A 719 -7.93 25.13 15.03
N ASN A 720 -8.67 25.33 16.11
CA ASN A 720 -9.71 24.41 16.56
C ASN A 720 -11.12 24.84 16.12
N THR A 721 -11.43 26.14 16.21
CA THR A 721 -12.81 26.63 16.01
C THR A 721 -13.04 27.33 14.67
N GLY A 722 -11.97 27.71 13.97
CA GLY A 722 -12.02 28.52 12.76
C GLY A 722 -12.39 29.99 13.02
N ALA A 723 -12.48 30.43 14.27
CA ALA A 723 -12.91 31.78 14.63
C ALA A 723 -11.85 32.85 14.34
N PHE A 724 -12.27 34.11 14.23
CA PHE A 724 -11.41 35.24 13.88
C PHE A 724 -11.36 36.23 15.04
N ASP A 725 -10.18 36.78 15.30
CA ASP A 725 -10.07 37.93 16.19
C ASP A 725 -10.78 39.15 15.57
N PRO A 726 -11.39 40.02 16.39
CA PRO A 726 -12.07 41.23 15.92
C PRO A 726 -11.07 42.30 15.45
N PHE A 727 -10.67 42.27 14.18
CA PHE A 727 -9.52 43.05 13.69
C PHE A 727 -9.72 44.56 13.76
N ASP A 728 -10.93 45.09 13.58
CA ASP A 728 -11.14 46.54 13.65
C ASP A 728 -10.84 47.09 15.05
N GLU A 729 -11.37 46.45 16.09
CA GLU A 729 -11.15 46.82 17.48
C GLU A 729 -9.70 46.55 17.92
N VAL A 730 -9.12 45.43 17.47
CA VAL A 730 -7.70 45.11 17.73
C VAL A 730 -6.78 46.14 17.07
N ALA A 731 -7.06 46.54 15.82
CA ALA A 731 -6.29 47.55 15.11
C ALA A 731 -6.44 48.94 15.74
N ASP A 732 -7.64 49.30 16.21
CA ASP A 732 -7.85 50.54 16.98
C ASP A 732 -7.06 50.55 18.28
N ALA A 733 -7.05 49.44 19.03
CA ALA A 733 -6.27 49.32 20.26
C ALA A 733 -4.76 49.39 19.99
N ALA A 734 -4.25 48.65 18.99
CA ALA A 734 -2.84 48.66 18.62
C ALA A 734 -2.37 50.05 18.16
N ARG A 735 -3.13 50.70 17.27
CA ARG A 735 -2.78 52.03 16.72
C ARG A 735 -2.74 53.11 17.80
N ARG A 736 -3.68 53.11 18.75
CA ARG A 736 -3.67 54.05 19.89
C ARG A 736 -2.38 54.00 20.71
N HIS A 737 -1.72 52.84 20.73
CA HIS A 737 -0.49 52.59 21.49
C HIS A 737 0.77 52.58 20.61
N GLY A 738 0.65 52.88 19.31
CA GLY A 738 1.77 52.77 18.37
C GLY A 738 2.35 51.35 18.26
N ALA A 739 1.57 50.33 18.61
CA ALA A 739 1.97 48.93 18.53
C ALA A 739 1.91 48.41 17.09
N TRP A 740 2.78 47.46 16.76
CA TRP A 740 2.73 46.72 15.50
C TRP A 740 1.65 45.64 15.58
N LEU A 741 0.73 45.61 14.62
CA LEU A 741 -0.26 44.55 14.48
C LEU A 741 0.18 43.50 13.46
N HIS A 742 0.42 42.27 13.93
CA HIS A 742 0.65 41.11 13.09
C HIS A 742 -0.59 40.20 13.07
N VAL A 743 -0.99 39.70 11.91
CA VAL A 743 -2.08 38.73 11.76
C VAL A 743 -1.51 37.38 11.30
N ASP A 744 -1.62 36.37 12.18
CA ASP A 744 -1.42 34.97 11.78
C ASP A 744 -2.71 34.45 11.15
N GLY A 745 -2.71 34.36 9.83
CA GLY A 745 -3.83 33.87 9.04
C GLY A 745 -3.46 32.65 8.22
N ALA A 746 -2.67 31.72 8.79
CA ALA A 746 -2.17 30.49 8.17
C ALA A 746 -3.16 29.79 7.23
N PHE A 747 -4.44 29.80 7.58
CA PHE A 747 -5.52 29.39 6.70
C PHE A 747 -6.67 30.39 6.64
N GLY A 748 -7.04 31.08 7.72
CA GLY A 748 -8.22 31.96 7.69
C GLY A 748 -8.06 33.22 6.84
N LEU A 749 -6.85 33.67 6.49
CA LEU A 749 -6.67 34.84 5.62
C LEU A 749 -7.32 34.64 4.23
N TRP A 750 -7.45 33.39 3.78
CA TRP A 750 -8.10 33.04 2.51
C TRP A 750 -9.60 33.38 2.48
N ALA A 751 -10.24 33.64 3.63
CA ALA A 751 -11.61 34.15 3.67
C ALA A 751 -11.74 35.51 2.95
N ALA A 752 -10.65 36.29 2.84
CA ALA A 752 -10.62 37.55 2.09
C ALA A 752 -10.87 37.36 0.58
N CYS A 753 -10.67 36.16 0.04
CA CYS A 753 -10.94 35.86 -1.36
C CYS A 753 -12.44 35.81 -1.65
N SER A 754 -13.26 35.46 -0.65
CA SER A 754 -14.70 35.24 -0.78
C SER A 754 -15.50 36.48 -0.46
N GLU A 755 -16.49 36.80 -1.30
CA GLU A 755 -17.42 37.89 -0.98
C GLU A 755 -18.36 37.52 0.18
N SER A 756 -18.73 36.25 0.32
CA SER A 756 -19.65 35.81 1.38
C SER A 756 -19.00 35.77 2.77
N LEU A 757 -17.71 35.44 2.83
CA LEU A 757 -16.93 35.33 4.07
C LEU A 757 -16.18 36.61 4.43
N ARG A 758 -16.20 37.64 3.55
CA ARG A 758 -15.45 38.89 3.71
C ARG A 758 -15.63 39.56 5.06
N HIS A 759 -16.81 39.45 5.65
CA HIS A 759 -17.13 40.02 6.95
C HIS A 759 -16.26 39.46 8.09
N LEU A 760 -15.72 38.25 7.96
CA LEU A 760 -14.84 37.61 8.96
C LEU A 760 -13.45 38.26 9.03
N VAL A 761 -13.05 38.97 7.97
CA VAL A 761 -11.73 39.62 7.86
C VAL A 761 -11.85 41.14 7.78
N GLY A 762 -12.98 41.72 8.21
CA GLY A 762 -13.15 43.17 8.27
C GLY A 762 -12.08 43.82 9.16
N GLY A 763 -11.34 44.78 8.61
CA GLY A 763 -10.25 45.48 9.29
C GLY A 763 -8.88 44.79 9.18
N VAL A 764 -8.79 43.60 8.57
CA VAL A 764 -7.52 42.86 8.45
C VAL A 764 -6.48 43.63 7.65
N GLU A 765 -6.89 44.43 6.67
CA GLU A 765 -6.02 45.24 5.81
C GLU A 765 -5.32 46.38 6.55
N ARG A 766 -5.72 46.64 7.80
CA ARG A 766 -5.15 47.67 8.68
C ARG A 766 -3.96 47.17 9.50
N ALA A 767 -3.67 45.87 9.46
CA ALA A 767 -2.50 45.30 10.12
C ALA A 767 -1.20 45.73 9.43
N ASP A 768 -0.07 45.54 10.11
CA ASP A 768 1.25 45.88 9.61
C ASP A 768 1.90 44.70 8.88
N SER A 769 1.58 43.46 9.28
CA SER A 769 2.04 42.25 8.60
C SER A 769 1.08 41.07 8.71
N TRP A 770 1.16 40.15 7.75
CA TRP A 770 0.31 38.97 7.64
C TRP A 770 1.12 37.73 7.31
N ALA A 771 0.65 36.58 7.78
CA ALA A 771 1.15 35.27 7.40
C ALA A 771 0.00 34.38 6.90
N THR A 772 0.26 33.57 5.87
CA THR A 772 -0.67 32.52 5.41
C THR A 772 0.09 31.35 4.77
N ASP A 773 -0.58 30.24 4.48
CA ASP A 773 -0.03 29.10 3.73
C ASP A 773 -0.77 28.87 2.43
N ALA A 774 -0.01 28.73 1.34
CA ALA A 774 -0.54 28.26 0.06
C ALA A 774 -0.69 26.73 0.05
N HIS A 775 0.18 25.99 0.75
CA HIS A 775 0.07 24.53 0.82
C HIS A 775 -1.07 24.02 1.72
N LYS A 776 -1.74 24.94 2.43
CA LYS A 776 -2.99 24.64 3.13
C LYS A 776 -4.16 24.86 2.18
N TRP A 777 -4.75 26.05 2.15
CA TRP A 777 -6.02 26.21 1.46
C TRP A 777 -5.89 26.41 -0.05
N LEU A 778 -4.80 26.98 -0.57
CA LEU A 778 -4.59 27.05 -2.02
C LEU A 778 -4.23 25.69 -2.63
N ASN A 779 -3.94 24.66 -1.82
CA ASN A 779 -3.62 23.31 -2.28
C ASN A 779 -2.37 23.30 -3.21
N ALA A 780 -1.38 24.15 -2.90
CA ALA A 780 -0.04 24.03 -3.47
C ALA A 780 0.71 22.85 -2.79
N PRO A 781 1.66 22.18 -3.46
CA PRO A 781 2.48 21.16 -2.81
C PRO A 781 3.31 21.75 -1.65
N TYR A 782 3.67 20.89 -0.70
CA TYR A 782 4.58 21.27 0.37
C TYR A 782 6.02 21.43 -0.16
N ASP A 783 6.77 22.44 0.24
CA ASP A 783 6.49 23.49 1.23
C ASP A 783 6.13 24.83 0.56
N SER A 784 5.17 25.59 1.13
CA SER A 784 4.72 26.87 0.52
C SER A 784 3.95 27.78 1.50
N GLY A 785 4.68 28.64 2.21
CA GLY A 785 4.16 29.69 3.09
C GLY A 785 4.35 31.08 2.49
N LEU A 786 3.55 32.03 2.97
CA LEU A 786 3.50 33.40 2.45
C LEU A 786 3.53 34.40 3.60
N VAL A 787 4.42 35.38 3.50
CA VAL A 787 4.48 36.54 4.41
C VAL A 787 4.18 37.81 3.62
N PHE A 788 3.42 38.71 4.23
CA PHE A 788 3.13 40.04 3.69
C PHE A 788 3.40 41.10 4.75
N THR A 789 3.74 42.31 4.31
CA THR A 789 3.89 43.46 5.22
C THR A 789 3.69 44.76 4.50
N SER A 790 2.97 45.66 5.15
CA SER A 790 2.73 47.03 4.70
C SER A 790 3.96 47.91 4.82
N HIS A 791 5.07 47.40 5.37
CA HIS A 791 6.33 48.12 5.53
C HIS A 791 7.46 47.42 4.76
N PRO A 792 7.57 47.59 3.43
CA PRO A 792 8.59 46.94 2.61
C PRO A 792 10.03 47.20 3.07
N GLU A 793 10.32 48.42 3.54
CA GLU A 793 11.66 48.77 4.02
C GLU A 793 12.05 47.96 5.26
N ALA A 794 11.14 47.84 6.24
CA ALA A 794 11.37 47.04 7.44
C ALA A 794 11.48 45.55 7.14
N HIS A 795 10.68 45.05 6.19
CA HIS A 795 10.77 43.67 5.74
C HIS A 795 12.14 43.34 5.15
N ARG A 796 12.57 44.21 4.23
CA ARG A 796 13.85 44.07 3.55
C ARG A 796 15.00 44.18 4.54
N ALA A 797 15.01 45.21 5.38
CA ALA A 797 16.06 45.43 6.36
C ALA A 797 16.22 44.25 7.34
N ALA A 798 15.12 43.61 7.75
CA ALA A 798 15.18 42.47 8.66
C ALA A 798 15.75 41.18 8.04
N MET A 799 15.73 41.04 6.71
CA MET A 799 16.11 39.81 5.98
C MET A 799 17.38 39.97 5.14
N SER A 800 17.67 41.18 4.67
CA SER A 800 18.78 41.45 3.77
C SER A 800 20.13 41.18 4.40
N VAL A 801 21.03 40.63 3.58
CA VAL A 801 22.45 40.49 3.89
C VAL A 801 23.24 40.95 2.66
N GLU A 802 24.28 41.76 2.88
CA GLU A 802 25.15 42.27 1.81
C GLU A 802 26.53 41.61 1.85
N ALA A 803 27.01 41.18 0.69
CA ALA A 803 28.38 40.68 0.51
C ALA A 803 28.85 40.94 -0.91
N ALA A 804 30.15 41.16 -1.10
CA ALA A 804 30.74 41.53 -2.41
C ALA A 804 30.49 40.50 -3.53
N TYR A 805 30.20 39.23 -3.19
CA TYR A 805 29.92 38.16 -4.16
C TYR A 805 28.43 38.05 -4.53
N LEU A 806 27.53 38.69 -3.78
CA LEU A 806 26.10 38.70 -4.08
C LEU A 806 25.84 39.75 -5.17
N VAL A 807 26.02 39.31 -6.43
CA VAL A 807 25.80 40.17 -7.60
C VAL A 807 24.30 40.48 -7.72
N ARG A 808 23.95 41.74 -7.46
CA ARG A 808 22.60 42.24 -7.56
C ARG A 808 22.33 42.83 -8.93
N SER A 809 21.11 42.66 -9.43
CA SER A 809 20.70 43.26 -10.70
C SER A 809 20.60 44.78 -10.55
N ALA A 810 21.17 45.53 -11.50
CA ALA A 810 20.98 46.99 -11.54
C ALA A 810 19.61 47.38 -12.11
N ASP A 811 19.01 46.50 -12.92
CA ASP A 811 17.77 46.74 -13.67
C ASP A 811 16.52 46.15 -13.00
N GLU A 812 16.68 45.26 -12.02
CA GLU A 812 15.58 44.66 -11.25
C GLU A 812 15.75 44.96 -9.75
N PRO A 813 14.88 45.77 -9.12
CA PRO A 813 15.07 46.20 -7.74
C PRO A 813 14.74 45.10 -6.71
N ARG A 814 13.99 44.06 -7.07
CA ARG A 814 13.51 43.05 -6.12
C ARG A 814 14.32 41.75 -6.19
N GLU A 815 15.19 41.55 -5.21
CA GLU A 815 15.87 40.27 -4.99
C GLU A 815 15.01 39.37 -4.08
N PRO A 816 14.60 38.14 -4.49
CA PRO A 816 13.73 37.30 -3.67
C PRO A 816 14.26 36.98 -2.26
N MET A 817 15.58 36.79 -2.11
CA MET A 817 16.21 36.52 -0.81
C MET A 817 16.11 37.69 0.18
N ASP A 818 15.84 38.91 -0.28
CA ASP A 818 15.69 40.08 0.60
C ASP A 818 14.35 40.09 1.36
N TRP A 819 13.50 39.08 1.18
CA TRP A 819 12.14 39.05 1.74
C TRP A 819 11.86 37.76 2.51
N VAL A 820 12.89 36.95 2.73
CA VAL A 820 12.81 35.67 3.41
C VAL A 820 14.12 35.40 4.18
N PRO A 821 14.13 34.48 5.16
CA PRO A 821 15.34 34.19 5.93
C PRO A 821 16.40 33.38 5.14
N GLU A 822 16.00 32.70 4.06
CA GLU A 822 16.88 31.81 3.31
C GLU A 822 17.62 32.53 2.16
N SER A 823 18.95 32.40 2.10
CA SER A 823 19.72 32.84 0.92
C SER A 823 19.58 31.88 -0.27
N SER A 824 19.85 30.59 -0.05
CA SER A 824 19.60 29.53 -1.04
C SER A 824 18.21 28.97 -0.86
N ARG A 825 17.40 29.01 -1.91
CA ARG A 825 15.96 28.70 -1.81
C ARG A 825 15.39 28.11 -3.09
N ARG A 826 14.38 27.25 -2.92
CA ARG A 826 13.58 26.68 -4.00
C ARG A 826 12.74 27.76 -4.69
N ALA A 827 12.45 27.56 -5.96
CA ALA A 827 11.56 28.42 -6.76
C ALA A 827 10.06 28.20 -6.44
N ARG A 828 9.65 28.40 -5.17
CA ARG A 828 8.28 28.16 -4.66
C ARG A 828 7.19 28.94 -5.43
N GLY A 829 7.56 30.09 -6.01
CA GLY A 829 6.66 30.91 -6.82
C GLY A 829 6.01 30.17 -8.00
N PHE A 830 6.67 29.16 -8.59
CA PHE A 830 6.12 28.45 -9.76
C PHE A 830 4.85 27.65 -9.43
N ALA A 831 4.84 26.93 -8.30
CA ALA A 831 3.67 26.15 -7.90
C ALA A 831 2.47 27.04 -7.57
N VAL A 832 2.71 28.16 -6.88
CA VAL A 832 1.68 29.15 -6.55
C VAL A 832 1.16 29.84 -7.80
N TYR A 833 2.06 30.26 -8.71
CA TYR A 833 1.70 30.81 -10.02
C TYR A 833 0.79 29.85 -10.80
N ALA A 834 1.17 28.56 -10.87
CA ALA A 834 0.39 27.55 -11.58
C ALA A 834 -0.98 27.29 -10.93
N ALA A 835 -1.05 27.23 -9.60
CA ALA A 835 -2.30 27.10 -8.86
C ALA A 835 -3.26 28.27 -9.15
N LEU A 836 -2.76 29.50 -9.00
CA LEU A 836 -3.55 30.71 -9.25
C LEU A 836 -3.98 30.82 -10.71
N ARG A 837 -3.13 30.42 -11.66
CA ARG A 837 -3.48 30.42 -13.09
C ARG A 837 -4.49 29.34 -13.46
N ALA A 838 -4.43 28.18 -12.83
CA ALA A 838 -5.38 27.10 -13.08
C ALA A 838 -6.77 27.40 -12.50
N LEU A 839 -6.82 27.98 -11.30
CA LEU A 839 -8.08 28.30 -10.63
C LEU A 839 -8.68 29.64 -11.09
N GLY A 840 -7.85 30.64 -11.35
CA GLY A 840 -8.28 32.03 -11.43
C GLY A 840 -8.88 32.53 -10.11
N ARG A 841 -9.35 33.78 -10.09
CA ARG A 841 -9.99 34.38 -8.89
C ARG A 841 -11.23 33.59 -8.45
N SER A 842 -12.12 33.28 -9.39
CA SER A 842 -13.38 32.58 -9.11
C SER A 842 -13.16 31.14 -8.63
N GLY A 843 -12.12 30.45 -9.11
CA GLY A 843 -11.82 29.10 -8.65
C GLY A 843 -11.24 29.07 -7.24
N VAL A 844 -10.46 30.09 -6.84
CA VAL A 844 -10.00 30.20 -5.44
C VAL A 844 -11.17 30.55 -4.52
N GLU A 845 -12.04 31.46 -4.93
CA GLU A 845 -13.27 31.79 -4.18
C GLU A 845 -14.18 30.56 -4.01
N ASP A 846 -14.48 29.83 -5.09
CA ASP A 846 -15.29 28.60 -5.00
C ASP A 846 -14.63 27.53 -4.13
N LEU A 847 -13.30 27.37 -4.19
CA LEU A 847 -12.57 26.44 -3.33
C LEU A 847 -12.80 26.77 -1.85
N VAL A 848 -12.61 28.03 -1.45
CA VAL A 848 -12.81 28.47 -0.06
C VAL A 848 -14.27 28.30 0.35
N ASP A 849 -15.20 28.79 -0.45
CA ASP A 849 -16.63 28.75 -0.15
C ASP A 849 -17.17 27.32 -0.07
N ARG A 850 -16.76 26.44 -0.99
CA ARG A 850 -17.14 25.03 -0.97
C ARG A 850 -16.62 24.34 0.28
N CYS A 851 -15.35 24.52 0.64
CA CYS A 851 -14.80 23.95 1.87
C CYS A 851 -15.60 24.38 3.11
N CYS A 852 -16.00 25.65 3.19
CA CYS A 852 -16.81 26.15 4.31
C CYS A 852 -18.24 25.57 4.30
N ARG A 853 -18.89 25.47 3.13
CA ARG A 853 -20.19 24.78 3.00
C ARG A 853 -20.12 23.33 3.44
N LEU A 854 -19.05 22.62 3.08
CA LEU A 854 -18.82 21.23 3.43
C LEU A 854 -18.55 21.05 4.95
N ALA A 855 -17.82 21.98 5.57
CA ALA A 855 -17.67 21.99 7.03
C ALA A 855 -19.01 22.25 7.74
N ALA A 856 -19.83 23.18 7.25
CA ALA A 856 -21.18 23.42 7.78
C ALA A 856 -22.07 22.17 7.64
N ARG A 857 -21.97 21.45 6.51
CA ARG A 857 -22.66 20.18 6.28
C ARG A 857 -22.23 19.09 7.27
N PHE A 858 -20.93 18.94 7.52
CA PHE A 858 -20.44 18.06 8.59
C PHE A 858 -21.11 18.39 9.93
N ALA A 859 -21.10 19.66 10.31
CA ALA A 859 -21.67 20.10 11.59
C ALA A 859 -23.18 19.81 11.67
N GLU A 860 -23.92 20.01 10.59
CA GLU A 860 -25.35 19.70 10.53
C GLU A 860 -25.61 18.19 10.72
N LEU A 861 -24.92 17.33 9.98
CA LEU A 861 -25.08 15.89 10.09
C LEU A 861 -24.72 15.37 11.48
N LEU A 862 -23.63 15.88 12.07
CA LEU A 862 -23.17 15.43 13.39
C LEU A 862 -24.06 15.95 14.53
N ARG A 863 -24.72 17.11 14.38
CA ARG A 863 -25.69 17.62 15.37
C ARG A 863 -26.98 16.80 15.43
N GLN A 864 -27.31 16.06 14.37
CA GLN A 864 -28.49 15.20 14.35
C GLN A 864 -28.34 13.96 15.25
N GLU A 865 -27.10 13.60 15.60
CA GLU A 865 -26.82 12.48 16.49
C GLU A 865 -26.89 12.91 17.97
N PRO A 866 -27.84 12.39 18.78
CA PRO A 866 -28.05 12.85 20.16
C PRO A 866 -26.84 12.65 21.09
N SER A 867 -25.99 11.67 20.77
CA SER A 867 -24.78 11.36 21.52
C SER A 867 -23.57 12.21 21.12
N MET A 868 -23.75 13.23 20.29
CA MET A 868 -22.67 14.09 19.79
C MET A 868 -22.95 15.57 20.05
N GLN A 869 -21.88 16.33 20.25
CA GLN A 869 -21.94 17.78 20.46
C GLN A 869 -20.87 18.48 19.61
N VAL A 870 -21.30 19.38 18.74
CA VAL A 870 -20.42 20.35 18.06
C VAL A 870 -20.12 21.50 19.04
N LEU A 871 -18.84 21.76 19.29
CA LEU A 871 -18.35 22.65 20.33
C LEU A 871 -18.10 24.09 19.86
N ASN A 872 -18.05 24.32 18.54
CA ASN A 872 -17.78 25.64 17.98
C ASN A 872 -18.89 26.11 17.03
N ASP A 873 -19.02 27.43 16.92
CA ASP A 873 -19.61 28.07 15.74
C ASP A 873 -18.79 27.72 14.50
N VAL A 874 -19.41 27.04 13.54
CA VAL A 874 -18.76 26.64 12.28
C VAL A 874 -18.87 27.79 11.29
N VAL A 875 -17.96 28.76 11.46
CA VAL A 875 -17.91 30.01 10.66
C VAL A 875 -16.99 29.91 9.43
N LEU A 876 -16.12 28.90 9.41
CA LEU A 876 -15.09 28.71 8.40
C LEU A 876 -15.03 27.23 8.02
N ASN A 877 -13.87 26.58 8.15
CA ASN A 877 -13.63 25.22 7.69
C ASN A 877 -13.35 24.20 8.82
N GLN A 878 -13.58 24.61 10.07
CA GLN A 878 -13.30 23.83 11.27
C GLN A 878 -14.59 23.34 11.93
N VAL A 879 -14.66 22.05 12.20
CA VAL A 879 -15.70 21.44 13.04
C VAL A 879 -15.04 20.72 14.20
N LEU A 880 -15.35 21.18 15.41
CA LEU A 880 -14.88 20.61 16.65
C LEU A 880 -16.03 19.84 17.28
N VAL A 881 -15.88 18.53 17.44
CA VAL A 881 -16.99 17.67 17.85
C VAL A 881 -16.55 16.67 18.91
N ARG A 882 -17.44 16.37 19.85
CA ARG A 882 -17.20 15.40 20.92
C ARG A 882 -18.36 14.43 21.05
N VAL A 883 -18.10 13.26 21.60
CA VAL A 883 -19.14 12.30 21.99
C VAL A 883 -19.54 12.58 23.43
N VAL A 884 -20.84 12.71 23.67
CA VAL A 884 -21.46 12.97 24.98
C VAL A 884 -22.44 11.82 25.28
N PRO A 885 -21.97 10.72 25.88
CA PRO A 885 -22.84 9.60 26.24
C PRO A 885 -23.83 10.03 27.34
N ALA A 886 -25.00 9.40 27.36
CA ALA A 886 -25.99 9.62 28.44
C ALA A 886 -25.45 9.22 29.83
N THR A 887 -24.54 8.23 29.87
CA THR A 887 -23.83 7.78 31.07
C THR A 887 -22.38 7.44 30.72
N GLY A 888 -21.42 7.81 31.56
CA GLY A 888 -20.00 7.50 31.36
C GLY A 888 -19.15 8.76 31.19
N ASP A 889 -17.86 8.56 30.87
CA ASP A 889 -16.89 9.65 30.64
C ASP A 889 -16.90 10.08 29.16
N PRO A 890 -17.32 11.32 28.83
CA PRO A 890 -17.28 11.84 27.47
C PRO A 890 -15.88 11.90 26.85
N ASP A 891 -14.83 12.10 27.65
CA ASP A 891 -13.47 12.19 27.13
C ASP A 891 -12.98 10.81 26.68
N ALA A 892 -13.24 9.76 27.49
CA ALA A 892 -13.00 8.38 27.09
C ALA A 892 -13.81 7.99 25.85
N ALA A 893 -15.11 8.32 25.82
CA ALA A 893 -15.97 8.00 24.69
C ALA A 893 -15.48 8.66 23.39
N THR A 894 -15.03 9.92 23.45
CA THR A 894 -14.50 10.64 22.30
C THR A 894 -13.20 10.01 21.79
N ARG A 895 -12.28 9.60 22.67
CA ARG A 895 -11.05 8.88 22.29
C ARG A 895 -11.33 7.53 21.63
N ASP A 896 -12.28 6.77 22.18
CA ASP A 896 -12.65 5.47 21.64
C ASP A 896 -13.33 5.59 20.27
N ALA A 897 -14.21 6.57 20.09
CA ALA A 897 -14.85 6.84 18.80
C ALA A 897 -13.82 7.27 17.75
N LEU A 898 -12.89 8.17 18.10
CA LEU A 898 -11.78 8.56 17.22
C LEU A 898 -10.95 7.35 16.77
N ARG A 899 -10.61 6.45 17.70
CA ARG A 899 -9.86 5.22 17.38
C ARG A 899 -10.63 4.37 16.38
N LEU A 900 -11.94 4.17 16.58
CA LEU A 900 -12.78 3.39 15.67
C LEU A 900 -12.86 4.02 14.28
N VAL A 901 -13.00 5.35 14.18
CA VAL A 901 -12.98 6.07 12.88
C VAL A 901 -11.65 5.83 12.15
N GLN A 902 -10.53 5.94 12.85
CA GLN A 902 -9.20 5.72 12.26
C GLN A 902 -8.95 4.26 11.88
N GLU A 903 -9.50 3.30 12.62
CA GLU A 903 -9.44 1.87 12.31
C GLU A 903 -10.34 1.49 11.12
N GLU A 904 -11.49 2.14 10.96
CA GLU A 904 -12.42 1.94 9.83
C GLU A 904 -11.84 2.45 8.51
N ARG A 905 -10.94 3.45 8.55
CA ARG A 905 -10.21 4.01 7.39
C ARG A 905 -11.10 4.59 6.29
N VAL A 906 -12.37 4.89 6.58
CA VAL A 906 -13.25 5.64 5.66
C VAL A 906 -12.76 7.07 5.49
N CYS A 907 -12.38 7.69 6.60
CA CYS A 907 -11.76 9.01 6.64
C CYS A 907 -10.65 9.04 7.69
N TRP A 908 -9.85 10.11 7.69
CA TRP A 908 -8.88 10.36 8.74
C TRP A 908 -9.09 11.75 9.33
N LEU A 909 -9.23 11.82 10.65
CA LEU A 909 -9.30 13.06 11.42
C LEU A 909 -8.51 12.89 12.71
N GLY A 910 -8.11 14.01 13.32
CA GLY A 910 -7.28 14.03 14.52
C GLY A 910 -8.08 14.34 15.78
N GLY A 911 -7.54 13.94 16.94
CA GLY A 911 -7.99 14.41 18.24
C GLY A 911 -7.35 15.74 18.63
N THR A 912 -7.99 16.46 19.54
CA THR A 912 -7.47 17.67 20.19
C THR A 912 -8.05 17.77 21.60
N ARG A 913 -7.46 18.65 22.41
CA ARG A 913 -7.99 18.99 23.73
C ARG A 913 -8.37 20.46 23.77
N TRP A 914 -9.68 20.73 23.82
CA TRP A 914 -10.25 22.09 23.80
C TRP A 914 -10.80 22.46 25.17
N HIS A 915 -10.23 23.50 25.79
CA HIS A 915 -10.60 23.96 27.14
C HIS A 915 -10.73 22.83 28.17
N GLY A 916 -9.81 21.86 28.09
CA GLY A 916 -9.74 20.70 28.98
C GLY A 916 -10.52 19.47 28.52
N MET A 917 -11.38 19.58 27.50
CA MET A 917 -12.24 18.52 26.96
C MET A 917 -11.59 17.83 25.76
N GLU A 918 -11.70 16.51 25.66
CA GLU A 918 -11.28 15.80 24.44
C GLU A 918 -12.30 16.04 23.32
N ALA A 919 -11.78 16.27 22.11
CA ALA A 919 -12.59 16.52 20.92
C ALA A 919 -11.92 15.94 19.68
N MET A 920 -12.75 15.61 18.69
CA MET A 920 -12.36 15.32 17.31
C MET A 920 -12.34 16.64 16.53
N ARG A 921 -11.27 16.89 15.79
CA ARG A 921 -11.15 18.08 14.93
C ARG A 921 -11.19 17.69 13.46
N ILE A 922 -12.14 18.26 12.74
CA ILE A 922 -12.36 18.09 11.31
C ILE A 922 -12.04 19.41 10.61
N SER A 923 -11.01 19.40 9.77
CA SER A 923 -10.64 20.53 8.92
C SER A 923 -10.91 20.21 7.47
N VAL A 924 -11.73 21.01 6.81
CA VAL A 924 -12.05 20.83 5.39
C VAL A 924 -11.25 21.83 4.55
N SER A 925 -10.20 21.38 3.85
CA SER A 925 -9.34 22.28 3.05
C SER A 925 -8.95 21.72 1.68
N ASN A 926 -9.42 20.53 1.32
CA ASN A 926 -8.97 19.84 0.11
C ASN A 926 -9.87 20.16 -1.10
N TRP A 927 -9.23 20.52 -2.22
CA TRP A 927 -9.92 20.83 -3.48
C TRP A 927 -10.73 19.66 -4.05
N SER A 928 -10.37 18.42 -3.70
CA SER A 928 -11.04 17.22 -4.19
C SER A 928 -12.21 16.77 -3.33
N THR A 929 -12.41 17.31 -2.12
CA THR A 929 -13.51 16.90 -1.22
C THR A 929 -14.87 17.25 -1.82
N THR A 930 -15.77 16.27 -1.84
CA THR A 930 -17.16 16.40 -2.30
C THR A 930 -18.17 16.27 -1.15
N GLU A 931 -19.45 16.51 -1.44
CA GLU A 931 -20.53 16.24 -0.47
C GLU A 931 -20.63 14.76 -0.10
N GLU A 932 -20.42 13.85 -1.06
CA GLU A 932 -20.42 12.41 -0.80
C GLU A 932 -19.29 12.01 0.17
N ASP A 933 -18.12 12.62 0.01
CA ASP A 933 -16.99 12.39 0.92
C ASP A 933 -17.32 12.84 2.34
N VAL A 934 -17.99 13.98 2.49
CA VAL A 934 -18.48 14.47 3.79
C VAL A 934 -19.50 13.53 4.39
N ASP A 935 -20.52 13.14 3.61
CA ASP A 935 -21.61 12.28 4.07
C ASP A 935 -21.08 10.93 4.56
N ARG A 936 -20.24 10.27 3.75
CA ARG A 936 -19.63 8.98 4.12
C ARG A 936 -18.78 9.08 5.37
N SER A 937 -18.08 10.19 5.54
CA SER A 937 -17.21 10.43 6.68
C SER A 937 -18.01 10.76 7.93
N ALA A 938 -19.07 11.56 7.82
CA ALA A 938 -20.00 11.84 8.91
C ALA A 938 -20.69 10.55 9.38
N ASP A 939 -21.14 9.70 8.44
CA ASP A 939 -21.74 8.41 8.75
C ASP A 939 -20.76 7.49 9.50
N SER A 940 -19.50 7.44 9.10
CA SER A 940 -18.43 6.70 9.81
C SER A 940 -18.26 7.21 11.25
N ILE A 941 -18.19 8.53 11.44
CA ILE A 941 -18.08 9.15 12.76
C ILE A 941 -19.31 8.83 13.63
N VAL A 942 -20.52 8.94 13.08
CA VAL A 942 -21.77 8.63 13.79
C VAL A 942 -21.84 7.15 14.15
N ARG A 943 -21.47 6.23 13.26
CA ARG A 943 -21.40 4.79 13.56
C ARG A 943 -20.44 4.51 14.71
N ALA A 944 -19.25 5.09 14.67
CA ALA A 944 -18.26 4.97 15.73
C ALA A 944 -18.78 5.50 17.07
N ALA A 945 -19.45 6.67 17.07
CA ALA A 945 -20.07 7.24 18.27
C ALA A 945 -21.15 6.31 18.83
N ARG A 946 -22.08 5.83 17.99
CA ARG A 946 -23.16 4.88 18.39
C ARG A 946 -22.62 3.60 18.99
N GLN A 947 -21.56 3.04 18.40
CA GLN A 947 -20.90 1.84 18.90
C GLN A 947 -20.33 2.04 20.30
N VAL A 948 -19.69 3.19 20.55
CA VAL A 948 -19.12 3.52 21.87
C VAL A 948 -20.20 3.73 22.92
N VAL A 949 -21.33 4.35 22.55
CA VAL A 949 -22.45 4.59 23.49
C VAL A 949 -23.40 3.40 23.65
N GLY A 950 -23.10 2.25 23.04
CA GLY A 950 -23.86 1.01 23.19
C GLY A 950 -25.21 1.00 22.47
N VAL A 951 -25.44 1.91 21.53
CA VAL A 951 -26.59 1.87 20.63
C VAL A 951 -26.26 0.86 19.53
N ARG A 952 -26.98 -0.26 19.47
CA ARG A 952 -26.81 -1.25 18.38
C ARG A 952 -27.02 -0.53 17.04
N VAL A 953 -25.95 -0.49 16.24
CA VAL A 953 -25.90 0.06 14.88
C VAL A 953 -26.73 -0.80 13.93
#